data_AF-A0A4Z0YLK6-F1
#
_entry.id   AF-A0A4Z0YLK6-F1
#
_cell.length_a   1.000
_cell.length_b   1.000
_cell.length_c   1.000
_cell.angle_alpha   90.00
_cell.angle_beta   90.00
_cell.angle_gamma   90.00
#
_symmetry.space_group_name_H-M   'P 1'
#
loop_
_entity.id
_entity.type
_entity.pdbx_description
1 polymer ?
#
loop_
_entity_poly.entity_id
_entity_poly.type
_entity_poly.pdbx_seq_one_letter_code
_entity_poly.pdbx_strand_id
1 'polypeptide(L)'
;MPKIKAYTPAWLCSPSPGHQLFVPNPDDAQNIPSYASIAASDSGPRRIIATRGTEVFIAVGKEIRWADLVYLKERYQEKAAQGRGGVHVKREGSEGVDDSDIIKDSVENGCAEGFRTIKPPAIGSDIQQLIISPYANFMAVLTAHTIRIILLPDPSHLTAPSLDTIKPKSWSLGPTTHADDRSPIASALWHPLGVDGSALVTVTREAVVRVWELSQKDRWSFDTPSLTIDLQKLADGISLDENFSASNLVKKGFSPDFFDMDVAVASFAARGSGGWSSMTLWIAMTGGDVYALCPLLPSQWAPPPTLIPSLSISIVGNLAAIEEDPNVSEQAKLLAQQQLDWMSDLDNQEPRVIDGPPGEPPTEVYMRPSRPGVVPRLQGPFILDLGPKSDDESDLNLTDIHVIGEKLDTDELMFGEDEELEMEDTEGEGLSLSVICLLSSSGRVQICLDIDGTQAQWLPPRNKSKTMGRLVGSPTLLTFSTLDTLNALEVSEAAWPIFSPDVTSRYSFYITHPSSITYISLAPWVFRLESELQGDSEAGSEFRVNLLINGQASTRERLYNSPAQGGTQLPLSAAVAIRDPDLGYFLLSATPFEPIALIFDPPEDDFVPIQSASPSFNQDAEVRPLEFFEPRPVYQPSHAFDESSVLPRFIEQLRTSRHKTIMSQEIRLSPLTLQLLTEAHQILSDETHRLGVAASEVFRRCVKLQEELKQQITKANEVKARVEAVTSEDQLEAGEEPGSSNAAIERRLQNAREKGEALSRRLEKMRKTVNKATNRKLSKKEQDWVKEVKALDVGIYGSVQTADGPNRAKQCMDRYRKITELKDELAEQAQTLEAPAGEEEDSPSPSMSDLRIPSELRRAKIGQVKGLLERETALVEAVKSRLERLAVVG
;
A
#
# COMPACT_ATOMS: atom_id res chain seq x y z
N MET A 1 -10.27 -10.02 -1.16
CA MET A 1 -9.81 -9.80 0.25
C MET A 1 -8.28 -9.93 0.28
N PRO A 2 -7.54 -9.03 0.94
CA PRO A 2 -6.07 -9.10 0.96
C PRO A 2 -5.62 -10.26 1.86
N LYS A 3 -5.10 -11.32 1.25
CA LYS A 3 -4.53 -12.45 1.99
C LYS A 3 -3.14 -12.06 2.47
N ILE A 4 -2.90 -12.13 3.77
CA ILE A 4 -1.56 -11.94 4.33
C ILE A 4 -0.69 -13.08 3.84
N LYS A 5 0.44 -12.74 3.22
CA LYS A 5 1.49 -13.65 2.73
C LYS A 5 2.66 -13.77 3.70
N ALA A 6 3.00 -12.68 4.38
CA ALA A 6 4.05 -12.63 5.38
C ALA A 6 3.85 -11.47 6.36
N TYR A 7 4.31 -11.66 7.60
CA TYR A 7 4.48 -10.60 8.59
C TYR A 7 5.89 -10.03 8.52
N THR A 8 6.20 -9.02 9.35
CA THR A 8 7.41 -8.17 9.26
C THR A 8 8.63 -8.94 8.75
N PRO A 9 9.15 -8.60 7.56
CA PRO A 9 10.19 -9.38 6.92
C PRO A 9 11.53 -9.21 7.65
N ALA A 10 12.39 -10.22 7.56
CA ALA A 10 13.64 -10.28 8.31
C ALA A 10 14.60 -9.09 8.05
N TRP A 11 14.49 -8.44 6.89
CA TRP A 11 15.29 -7.26 6.53
C TRP A 11 14.81 -5.96 7.20
N LEU A 12 13.67 -6.00 7.92
CA LEU A 12 13.16 -4.93 8.80
C LEU A 12 13.22 -5.30 10.29
N CYS A 13 13.49 -6.56 10.63
CA CYS A 13 13.63 -7.02 12.02
C CYS A 13 15.06 -6.82 12.53
N SER A 14 15.25 -6.67 13.84
CA SER A 14 16.58 -6.65 14.45
C SER A 14 17.37 -7.93 14.09
N PRO A 15 18.68 -7.87 13.75
CA PRO A 15 19.60 -6.73 13.73
C PRO A 15 19.80 -6.09 12.34
N SER A 16 18.78 -6.11 11.48
CA SER A 16 18.90 -5.55 10.11
C SER A 16 19.07 -4.02 10.10
N PRO A 17 19.70 -3.44 9.06
CA PRO A 17 19.76 -1.98 8.90
C PRO A 17 18.37 -1.34 8.77
N GLY A 18 17.39 -2.07 8.20
CA GLY A 18 16.02 -1.60 8.10
C GLY A 18 15.33 -1.41 9.46
N HIS A 19 15.76 -2.14 10.48
CA HIS A 19 15.24 -1.96 11.85
C HIS A 19 15.65 -0.60 12.45
N GLN A 20 16.85 -0.09 12.10
CA GLN A 20 17.36 1.18 12.62
C GLN A 20 16.51 2.39 12.22
N LEU A 21 15.59 2.24 11.25
CA LEU A 21 14.59 3.25 10.93
C LEU A 21 13.62 3.52 12.09
N PHE A 22 13.35 2.52 12.94
CA PHE A 22 12.27 2.57 13.92
C PHE A 22 12.77 2.67 15.38
N VAL A 23 14.01 2.27 15.66
CA VAL A 23 14.57 2.23 17.02
C VAL A 23 14.73 3.63 17.61
N PRO A 24 14.20 3.97 18.79
CA PRO A 24 14.40 5.31 19.37
C PRO A 24 15.87 5.61 19.66
N ASN A 25 16.26 6.89 19.65
CA ASN A 25 17.62 7.27 20.06
C ASN A 25 17.83 6.94 21.54
N PRO A 26 19.02 6.46 21.95
CA PRO A 26 19.29 6.05 23.33
C PRO A 26 19.15 7.19 24.35
N ASP A 27 19.27 8.45 23.92
CA ASP A 27 19.06 9.63 24.78
C ASP A 27 17.56 9.93 25.01
N ASP A 28 16.70 9.62 24.02
CA ASP A 28 15.23 9.78 24.12
C ASP A 28 14.57 8.55 24.78
N ALA A 29 15.16 7.37 24.59
CA ALA A 29 14.81 6.12 25.29
C ALA A 29 15.04 6.19 26.81
N GLN A 30 15.60 7.27 27.35
CA GLN A 30 15.78 7.45 28.80
C GLN A 30 14.64 8.21 29.47
N ASN A 31 13.68 8.73 28.69
CA ASN A 31 12.45 9.36 29.19
C ASN A 31 11.22 8.44 28.98
N ILE A 32 11.36 7.12 29.09
CA ILE A 32 10.26 6.15 28.93
C ILE A 32 9.02 6.40 29.81
N PRO A 33 9.11 6.81 31.10
CA PRO A 33 7.90 7.15 31.86
C PRO A 33 7.18 8.38 31.28
N SER A 34 7.86 9.17 30.46
CA SER A 34 7.25 10.24 29.68
C SER A 34 6.56 9.72 28.40
N TYR A 35 6.97 8.64 27.74
CA TYR A 35 6.24 8.17 26.55
C TYR A 35 4.82 7.67 26.86
N ALA A 36 4.62 6.98 28.00
CA ALA A 36 3.30 6.55 28.45
C ALA A 36 2.46 7.68 29.09
N SER A 37 3.10 8.67 29.74
CA SER A 37 2.40 9.82 30.33
C SER A 37 2.18 10.98 29.34
N ILE A 38 3.03 11.12 28.32
CA ILE A 38 2.85 11.98 27.15
C ILE A 38 1.82 11.36 26.21
N ALA A 39 1.80 10.02 26.00
CA ALA A 39 0.69 9.37 25.29
C ALA A 39 -0.67 9.57 25.98
N ALA A 40 -0.68 9.82 27.30
CA ALA A 40 -1.89 10.20 28.03
C ALA A 40 -2.18 11.72 28.03
N SER A 41 -1.21 12.58 27.68
CA SER A 41 -1.36 14.04 27.67
C SER A 41 -1.49 14.66 26.26
N ASP A 42 -0.99 13.97 25.22
CA ASP A 42 -1.05 14.37 23.81
C ASP A 42 -2.08 13.51 23.07
N SER A 43 -3.36 13.75 23.34
CA SER A 43 -4.48 13.12 22.63
C SER A 43 -4.62 13.70 21.21
N GLY A 44 -3.84 13.16 20.28
CA GLY A 44 -3.83 13.58 18.88
C GLY A 44 -3.41 12.47 17.90
N PRO A 45 -3.58 12.71 16.59
CA PRO A 45 -3.32 11.71 15.56
C PRO A 45 -1.82 11.47 15.39
N ARG A 46 -1.43 10.20 15.27
CA ARG A 46 -0.04 9.79 15.02
C ARG A 46 0.13 9.29 13.58
N ARG A 47 0.50 10.20 12.67
CA ARG A 47 0.85 9.92 11.27
C ARG A 47 2.36 10.10 11.06
N ILE A 48 3.18 9.28 11.72
CA ILE A 48 4.65 9.46 11.72
C ILE A 48 5.37 8.80 10.54
N ILE A 49 4.64 8.12 9.65
CA ILE A 49 5.18 7.46 8.45
C ILE A 49 4.59 8.15 7.23
N ALA A 50 5.43 8.55 6.29
CA ALA A 50 5.03 9.06 4.98
C ALA A 50 5.88 8.41 3.88
N THR A 51 5.34 8.30 2.67
CA THR A 51 5.96 7.53 1.57
C THR A 51 6.02 8.33 0.26
N ARG A 52 7.06 8.07 -0.52
CA ARG A 52 7.24 8.55 -1.91
C ARG A 52 7.69 7.37 -2.76
N GLY A 53 6.75 6.70 -3.42
CA GLY A 53 7.05 5.44 -4.11
C GLY A 53 7.61 4.40 -3.13
N THR A 54 8.86 3.98 -3.34
CA THR A 54 9.57 3.02 -2.47
C THR A 54 10.29 3.67 -1.29
N GLU A 55 10.40 4.99 -1.27
CA GLU A 55 11.03 5.73 -0.19
C GLU A 55 10.07 5.96 0.97
N VAL A 56 10.60 5.88 2.19
CA VAL A 56 9.84 6.08 3.42
C VAL A 56 10.53 7.10 4.31
N PHE A 57 9.73 7.98 4.90
CA PHE A 57 10.10 8.98 5.88
C PHE A 57 9.41 8.63 7.21
N ILE A 58 10.21 8.41 8.25
CA ILE A 58 9.73 7.99 9.57
C ILE A 58 10.16 9.02 10.60
N ALA A 59 9.19 9.63 11.28
CA ALA A 59 9.47 10.52 12.40
C ALA A 59 9.76 9.74 13.68
N VAL A 60 10.92 10.02 14.28
CA VAL A 60 11.36 9.47 15.57
C VAL A 60 11.72 10.65 16.47
N GLY A 61 10.81 10.99 17.38
CA GLY A 61 10.91 12.18 18.23
C GLY A 61 10.95 13.46 17.39
N LYS A 62 12.14 14.09 17.32
CA LYS A 62 12.38 15.36 16.62
C LYS A 62 13.13 15.20 15.29
N GLU A 63 13.43 13.97 14.90
CA GLU A 63 14.23 13.65 13.71
C GLU A 63 13.39 12.83 12.73
N ILE A 64 13.72 12.94 11.44
CA ILE A 64 13.06 12.17 10.38
C ILE A 64 14.11 11.25 9.77
N ARG A 65 13.86 9.96 9.79
CA ARG A 65 14.71 8.96 9.16
C ARG A 65 14.15 8.63 7.79
N TRP A 66 15.02 8.66 6.79
CA TRP A 66 14.68 8.51 5.39
C TRP A 66 15.48 7.35 4.79
N ALA A 67 14.77 6.44 4.12
CA ALA A 67 15.39 5.33 3.41
C ALA A 67 14.54 4.85 2.23
N ASP A 68 15.19 4.14 1.32
CA ASP A 68 14.55 3.40 0.25
C ASP A 68 14.44 1.91 0.63
N LEU A 69 13.22 1.40 0.67
CA LEU A 69 12.94 0.04 1.09
C LEU A 69 13.43 -1.01 0.10
N VAL A 70 13.41 -0.71 -1.21
CA VAL A 70 13.93 -1.64 -2.24
C VAL A 70 15.42 -1.82 -2.03
N TYR A 71 16.16 -0.72 -1.91
CA TYR A 71 17.59 -0.74 -1.66
C TYR A 71 17.95 -1.46 -0.35
N LEU A 72 17.19 -1.24 0.73
CA LEU A 72 17.41 -1.95 2.01
C LEU A 72 17.18 -3.46 1.89
N LYS A 73 16.13 -3.88 1.16
CA LYS A 73 15.81 -5.28 0.90
C LYS A 73 16.92 -5.96 0.08
N GLU A 74 17.34 -5.36 -1.02
CA GLU A 74 18.41 -5.87 -1.89
C GLU A 74 19.72 -6.04 -1.11
N ARG A 75 20.13 -5.01 -0.37
CA ARG A 75 21.37 -5.04 0.43
C ARG A 75 21.35 -6.15 1.50
N TYR A 76 20.21 -6.38 2.13
CA TYR A 76 20.07 -7.49 3.09
C TYR A 76 20.21 -8.86 2.40
N GLN A 77 19.61 -9.02 1.22
CA GLN A 77 19.69 -10.25 0.44
C GLN A 77 21.11 -10.52 -0.07
N GLU A 78 21.84 -9.50 -0.52
CA GLU A 78 23.24 -9.60 -0.93
C GLU A 78 24.13 -10.06 0.22
N LYS A 79 23.97 -9.46 1.42
CA LYS A 79 24.70 -9.89 2.63
C LYS A 79 24.38 -11.34 3.01
N ALA A 80 23.11 -11.74 2.92
CA ALA A 80 22.69 -13.11 3.20
C ALA A 80 23.28 -14.13 2.19
N ALA A 81 23.42 -13.73 0.92
CA ALA A 81 24.06 -14.55 -0.12
C ALA A 81 25.57 -14.70 0.10
N GLN A 82 26.27 -13.63 0.50
CA GLN A 82 27.70 -13.66 0.82
C GLN A 82 28.01 -14.49 2.08
N GLY A 83 27.16 -14.40 3.12
CA GLY A 83 27.31 -15.16 4.36
C GLY A 83 27.18 -16.68 4.21
N ARG A 84 26.54 -17.18 3.14
CA ARG A 84 26.42 -18.63 2.86
C ARG A 84 27.58 -19.21 2.04
N GLY A 85 28.53 -18.39 1.57
CA GLY A 85 29.59 -18.80 0.64
C GLY A 85 31.03 -18.76 1.15
N GLY A 86 31.30 -18.20 2.33
CA GLY A 86 32.68 -17.99 2.81
C GLY A 86 33.00 -18.80 4.07
N VAL A 87 33.84 -19.84 3.94
CA VAL A 87 34.57 -20.39 5.09
C VAL A 87 35.56 -19.32 5.56
N HIS A 88 35.17 -18.51 6.54
CA HIS A 88 36.10 -17.61 7.20
C HIS A 88 37.00 -18.45 8.09
N VAL A 89 38.27 -18.60 7.71
CA VAL A 89 39.31 -19.14 8.59
C VAL A 89 39.41 -18.17 9.77
N LYS A 90 38.90 -18.58 10.94
CA LYS A 90 39.06 -17.86 12.20
C LYS A 90 40.56 -17.72 12.50
N ARG A 91 41.06 -16.49 12.48
CA ARG A 91 42.30 -16.14 13.17
C ARG A 91 41.92 -15.82 14.61
N GLU A 92 42.46 -16.58 15.56
CA GLU A 92 42.25 -16.34 16.99
C GLU A 92 42.77 -14.95 17.38
N GLY A 93 41.89 -14.15 17.99
CA GLY A 93 42.25 -12.86 18.61
C GLY A 93 41.44 -11.68 18.07
N SER A 94 40.13 -11.62 18.37
CA SER A 94 39.44 -10.33 18.52
C SER A 94 38.29 -10.51 19.48
N GLU A 95 38.35 -9.78 20.59
CA GLU A 95 37.23 -9.53 21.49
C GLU A 95 36.14 -8.73 20.74
N GLY A 96 34.92 -8.77 21.27
CA GLY A 96 33.66 -8.41 20.59
C GLY A 96 33.73 -7.16 19.71
N VAL A 97 33.38 -7.34 18.44
CA VAL A 97 33.23 -6.25 17.47
C VAL A 97 31.94 -5.52 17.80
N ASP A 98 32.08 -4.25 18.18
CA ASP A 98 30.97 -3.30 18.39
C ASP A 98 30.32 -2.98 17.04
N ASP A 99 28.98 -2.88 16.99
CA ASP A 99 28.23 -2.56 15.75
C ASP A 99 28.67 -1.23 15.10
N SER A 100 29.27 -0.33 15.90
CA SER A 100 29.84 0.94 15.42
C SER A 100 31.06 0.77 14.52
N ASP A 101 31.81 -0.34 14.62
CA ASP A 101 32.97 -0.61 13.78
C ASP A 101 32.58 -1.31 12.47
N ILE A 102 31.45 -2.02 12.44
CA ILE A 102 30.87 -2.61 11.23
C ILE A 102 30.28 -1.53 10.30
N ILE A 103 29.70 -0.47 10.90
CA ILE A 103 29.21 0.72 10.20
C ILE A 103 30.37 1.59 9.66
N LYS A 104 31.52 1.60 10.35
CA LYS A 104 32.73 2.26 9.83
C LYS A 104 33.34 1.48 8.66
N ASP A 105 33.37 0.15 8.74
CA ASP A 105 33.88 -0.71 7.66
C ASP A 105 33.03 -0.60 6.37
N SER A 106 31.72 -0.35 6.44
CA SER A 106 30.88 -0.11 5.25
C SER A 106 31.14 1.25 4.61
N VAL A 107 31.48 2.27 5.40
CA VAL A 107 31.87 3.62 4.95
C VAL A 107 33.29 3.61 4.35
N GLU A 108 34.23 2.86 4.94
CA GLU A 108 35.59 2.69 4.38
C GLU A 108 35.60 1.93 3.04
N ASN A 109 34.61 1.07 2.80
CA ASN A 109 34.41 0.35 1.53
C ASN A 109 33.59 1.12 0.48
N GLY A 110 33.16 2.36 0.76
CA GLY A 110 32.53 3.25 -0.24
C GLY A 110 31.07 2.93 -0.60
N CYS A 111 30.36 2.10 0.17
CA CYS A 111 28.96 1.76 -0.10
C CYS A 111 27.98 2.62 0.70
N ALA A 112 27.13 3.36 -0.01
CA ALA A 112 26.04 4.13 0.58
C ALA A 112 24.99 3.23 1.24
N GLU A 113 24.48 3.64 2.39
CA GLU A 113 23.66 2.75 3.22
C GLU A 113 22.18 2.72 2.88
N GLY A 114 21.74 3.53 1.90
CA GLY A 114 20.31 3.70 1.59
C GLY A 114 19.51 4.30 2.74
N PHE A 115 20.21 4.90 3.71
CA PHE A 115 19.69 5.41 4.97
C PHE A 115 20.29 6.80 5.25
N ARG A 116 19.42 7.72 5.66
CA ARG A 116 19.76 9.09 6.04
C ARG A 116 18.90 9.58 7.20
N THR A 117 19.50 10.41 8.03
CA THR A 117 18.78 11.16 9.06
C THR A 117 18.64 12.62 8.64
N ILE A 118 17.41 13.09 8.56
CA ILE A 118 17.02 14.47 8.33
C ILE A 118 16.71 15.09 9.69
N LYS A 119 17.44 16.15 10.06
CA LYS A 119 17.15 16.94 11.27
C LYS A 119 16.59 18.30 10.87
N PRO A 120 15.27 18.51 10.96
CA PRO A 120 14.71 19.81 10.66
C PRO A 120 15.16 20.82 11.73
N PRO A 121 15.58 22.03 11.34
CA PRO A 121 15.97 23.05 12.32
C PRO A 121 14.75 23.55 13.10
N ALA A 122 14.93 23.83 14.39
CA ALA A 122 13.97 24.53 15.27
C ALA A 122 12.64 23.79 15.55
N ILE A 123 12.66 22.46 15.72
CA ILE A 123 11.53 21.69 16.25
C ILE A 123 11.61 21.66 17.79
N GLY A 124 10.61 22.24 18.47
CA GLY A 124 10.53 22.30 19.94
C GLY A 124 10.01 21.00 20.57
N SER A 125 9.07 20.34 19.90
CA SER A 125 8.27 19.20 20.41
C SER A 125 8.30 18.02 19.44
N ASP A 126 7.80 16.86 19.86
CA ASP A 126 7.82 15.67 19.02
C ASP A 126 6.90 15.79 17.79
N ILE A 127 7.33 15.18 16.69
CA ILE A 127 6.59 15.19 15.42
C ILE A 127 5.42 14.22 15.54
N GLN A 128 4.20 14.71 15.29
CA GLN A 128 2.97 13.92 15.34
C GLN A 128 2.50 13.47 13.95
N GLN A 129 2.67 14.32 12.92
CA GLN A 129 2.23 14.03 11.56
C GLN A 129 3.26 14.42 10.50
N LEU A 130 3.41 13.58 9.48
CA LEU A 130 4.17 13.80 8.25
C LEU A 130 3.21 13.68 7.07
N ILE A 131 3.17 14.72 6.22
CA ILE A 131 2.28 14.74 5.05
C ILE A 131 3.07 15.21 3.83
N ILE A 132 3.20 14.35 2.83
CA ILE A 132 3.91 14.65 1.58
C ILE A 132 2.95 15.31 0.58
N SER A 133 3.46 16.29 -0.17
CA SER A 133 2.70 16.95 -1.24
C SER A 133 2.36 15.99 -2.38
N PRO A 134 1.29 16.21 -3.17
CA PRO A 134 0.91 15.33 -4.28
C PRO A 134 2.06 15.00 -5.25
N TYR A 135 2.86 16.00 -5.65
CA TYR A 135 4.02 15.80 -6.54
C TYR A 135 5.34 15.51 -5.79
N ALA A 136 5.27 15.17 -4.51
CA ALA A 136 6.40 14.83 -3.66
C ALA A 136 7.59 15.82 -3.67
N ASN A 137 7.28 17.11 -3.81
CA ASN A 137 8.24 18.23 -3.77
C ASN A 137 8.43 18.75 -2.33
N PHE A 138 7.34 18.84 -1.57
CA PHE A 138 7.31 19.33 -0.20
C PHE A 138 6.85 18.25 0.77
N MET A 139 7.30 18.37 2.01
CA MET A 139 6.78 17.60 3.12
C MET A 139 6.41 18.55 4.26
N ALA A 140 5.16 18.49 4.69
CA ALA A 140 4.68 19.16 5.89
C ALA A 140 4.99 18.29 7.12
N VAL A 141 5.69 18.88 8.08
CA VAL A 141 6.06 18.28 9.36
C VAL A 141 5.30 19.01 10.45
N LEU A 142 4.43 18.28 11.16
CA LEU A 142 3.54 18.85 12.16
C LEU A 142 3.91 18.36 13.56
N THR A 143 3.94 19.31 14.49
CA THR A 143 3.80 19.04 15.93
C THR A 143 2.36 19.34 16.35
N ALA A 144 2.05 19.29 17.65
CA ALA A 144 0.72 19.67 18.15
C ALA A 144 0.29 21.10 17.76
N HIS A 145 1.24 22.05 17.66
CA HIS A 145 0.94 23.48 17.47
C HIS A 145 1.73 24.16 16.33
N THR A 146 2.79 23.53 15.81
CA THR A 146 3.67 24.14 14.80
C THR A 146 3.71 23.32 13.52
N ILE A 147 3.83 24.00 12.38
CA ILE A 147 3.96 23.38 11.06
C ILE A 147 5.25 23.85 10.41
N ARG A 148 6.03 22.91 9.90
CA ARG A 148 7.25 23.18 9.14
C ARG A 148 7.18 22.54 7.77
N ILE A 149 7.45 23.31 6.72
CA ILE A 149 7.54 22.79 5.36
C ILE A 149 9.00 22.52 5.04
N ILE A 150 9.29 21.30 4.60
CA ILE A 150 10.61 20.84 4.19
C ILE A 150 10.60 20.61 2.68
N LEU A 151 11.64 21.10 1.99
CA LEU A 151 11.90 20.70 0.62
C LEU A 151 12.48 19.29 0.63
N LEU A 152 11.82 18.35 -0.04
CA LEU A 152 12.28 16.97 -0.07
C LEU A 152 13.64 16.88 -0.80
N PRO A 153 14.64 16.21 -0.23
CA PRO A 153 15.93 16.03 -0.88
C PRO A 153 15.83 15.09 -2.09
N ASP A 154 16.79 15.24 -3.00
CA ASP A 154 16.95 14.39 -4.17
C ASP A 154 17.37 12.96 -3.74
N PRO A 155 16.73 11.89 -4.27
CA PRO A 155 17.04 10.49 -3.96
C PRO A 155 18.53 10.12 -4.10
N SER A 156 19.29 10.81 -4.93
CA SER A 156 20.75 10.63 -5.06
C SER A 156 21.51 10.78 -3.73
N HIS A 157 20.95 11.46 -2.74
CA HIS A 157 21.54 11.55 -1.42
C HIS A 157 21.54 10.22 -0.65
N LEU A 158 20.62 9.29 -0.95
CA LEU A 158 20.59 7.95 -0.35
C LEU A 158 21.72 7.05 -0.85
N THR A 159 22.17 7.27 -2.10
CA THR A 159 23.24 6.52 -2.76
C THR A 159 24.63 7.17 -2.62
N ALA A 160 24.73 8.32 -1.93
CA ALA A 160 26.00 8.96 -1.62
C ALA A 160 26.77 8.23 -0.48
N PRO A 161 28.11 8.27 -0.45
CA PRO A 161 28.90 7.54 0.56
C PRO A 161 28.92 8.18 1.97
N SER A 162 28.27 9.32 2.19
CA SER A 162 28.34 10.09 3.46
C SER A 162 27.15 9.88 4.38
N LEU A 163 27.31 9.36 5.60
CA LEU A 163 26.24 9.22 6.61
C LEU A 163 25.83 10.53 7.32
N ASP A 164 26.25 11.67 6.79
CA ASP A 164 26.02 12.97 7.43
C ASP A 164 24.53 13.32 7.51
N THR A 165 24.15 13.94 8.63
CA THR A 165 22.77 14.41 8.84
C THR A 165 22.43 15.50 7.82
N ILE A 166 21.36 15.29 7.05
CA ILE A 166 20.93 16.25 6.04
C ILE A 166 20.12 17.35 6.71
N LYS A 167 20.46 18.61 6.40
CA LYS A 167 19.70 19.80 6.82
C LYS A 167 19.02 20.40 5.58
N PRO A 168 17.87 19.86 5.16
CA PRO A 168 17.17 20.38 3.99
C PRO A 168 16.67 21.79 4.24
N LYS A 169 16.45 22.51 3.14
CA LYS A 169 15.81 23.84 3.20
C LYS A 169 14.42 23.68 3.81
N SER A 170 14.15 24.46 4.84
CA SER A 170 12.89 24.38 5.58
C SER A 170 12.38 25.75 5.98
N TRP A 171 11.07 25.87 6.01
CA TRP A 171 10.34 27.10 6.31
C TRP A 171 9.33 26.84 7.43
N SER A 172 9.23 27.75 8.38
CA SER A 172 8.16 27.73 9.38
C SER A 172 6.89 28.29 8.75
N LEU A 173 5.80 27.54 8.78
CA LEU A 173 4.53 28.00 8.22
C LEU A 173 3.76 28.81 9.27
N GLY A 174 3.46 30.06 8.94
CA GLY A 174 2.76 30.99 9.82
C GLY A 174 3.41 31.14 11.19
N PRO A 175 4.63 31.73 11.32
CA PRO A 175 5.34 31.81 12.59
C PRO A 175 4.56 32.47 13.74
N THR A 176 3.62 33.35 13.42
CA THR A 176 2.72 34.02 14.38
C THR A 176 1.35 33.36 14.54
N THR A 177 1.03 32.43 13.64
CA THR A 177 -0.27 31.76 13.52
C THR A 177 -0.21 30.36 14.14
N HIS A 178 0.78 29.57 13.75
CA HIS A 178 1.05 28.22 14.26
C HIS A 178 2.23 28.28 15.22
N ALA A 179 1.93 28.64 16.47
CA ALA A 179 2.88 28.77 17.56
C ALA A 179 2.32 28.07 18.80
N ASP A 180 3.20 27.70 19.74
CA ASP A 180 2.80 26.96 20.96
C ASP A 180 1.79 27.72 21.84
N ASP A 181 1.73 29.06 21.73
CA ASP A 181 0.75 29.91 22.43
C ASP A 181 -0.65 29.96 21.75
N ARG A 182 -0.79 29.39 20.55
CA ARG A 182 -2.00 29.43 19.72
C ARG A 182 -2.80 28.14 19.82
N SER A 183 -3.92 28.06 19.10
CA SER A 183 -4.76 26.87 19.08
C SER A 183 -4.03 25.71 18.40
N PRO A 184 -4.14 24.47 18.91
CA PRO A 184 -3.52 23.30 18.30
C PRO A 184 -4.06 23.03 16.90
N ILE A 185 -3.25 22.34 16.12
CA ILE A 185 -3.59 21.97 14.74
C ILE A 185 -4.40 20.67 14.79
N ALA A 186 -5.57 20.67 14.15
CA ALA A 186 -6.39 19.48 14.00
C ALA A 186 -5.95 18.69 12.76
N SER A 187 -5.87 19.37 11.61
CA SER A 187 -5.46 18.75 10.34
C SER A 187 -4.65 19.69 9.45
N ALA A 188 -3.80 19.10 8.62
CA ALA A 188 -3.23 19.77 7.46
C ALA A 188 -3.40 18.86 6.24
N LEU A 189 -3.78 19.42 5.10
CA LEU A 189 -4.09 18.69 3.88
C LEU A 189 -3.59 19.48 2.69
N TRP A 190 -3.00 18.81 1.71
CA TRP A 190 -2.75 19.45 0.43
C TRP A 190 -4.06 19.56 -0.35
N HIS A 191 -4.31 20.72 -0.94
CA HIS A 191 -5.50 20.92 -1.75
C HIS A 191 -5.41 20.06 -3.02
N PRO A 192 -6.42 19.21 -3.35
CA PRO A 192 -6.35 18.30 -4.49
C PRO A 192 -6.10 19.01 -5.83
N LEU A 193 -6.70 20.20 -5.98
CA LEU A 193 -6.59 21.04 -7.18
C LEU A 193 -5.52 22.15 -7.06
N GLY A 194 -4.57 22.01 -6.12
CA GLY A 194 -3.51 23.01 -5.94
C GLY A 194 -2.51 23.01 -7.09
N VAL A 195 -2.14 24.18 -7.61
CA VAL A 195 -1.10 24.32 -8.65
C VAL A 195 0.21 23.73 -8.16
N ASP A 196 0.81 22.83 -8.95
CA ASP A 196 2.03 22.08 -8.61
C ASP A 196 1.98 21.39 -7.23
N GLY A 197 0.77 21.10 -6.71
CA GLY A 197 0.59 20.52 -5.38
C GLY A 197 1.17 21.38 -4.26
N SER A 198 1.21 22.70 -4.46
CA SER A 198 1.82 23.67 -3.55
C SER A 198 0.83 24.39 -2.62
N ALA A 199 -0.48 24.13 -2.79
CA ALA A 199 -1.51 24.68 -1.92
C ALA A 199 -1.78 23.76 -0.72
N LEU A 200 -1.56 24.27 0.49
CA LEU A 200 -1.78 23.57 1.74
C LEU A 200 -2.96 24.21 2.48
N VAL A 201 -3.87 23.40 3.02
CA VAL A 201 -4.97 23.83 3.88
C VAL A 201 -4.67 23.36 5.29
N THR A 202 -4.76 24.27 6.26
CA THR A 202 -4.57 23.94 7.69
C THR A 202 -5.84 24.28 8.46
N VAL A 203 -6.28 23.37 9.30
CA VAL A 203 -7.44 23.54 10.18
C VAL A 203 -6.98 23.42 11.63
N THR A 204 -7.30 24.42 12.43
CA THR A 204 -7.02 24.43 13.88
C THR A 204 -8.25 23.95 14.67
N ARG A 205 -8.04 23.46 15.90
CA ARG A 205 -9.13 23.01 16.79
C ARG A 205 -10.19 24.08 17.05
N GLU A 206 -9.82 25.36 17.05
CA GLU A 206 -10.73 26.50 17.13
C GLU A 206 -11.60 26.73 15.86
N ALA A 207 -11.74 25.75 14.97
CA ALA A 207 -12.52 25.83 13.74
C ALA A 207 -12.12 27.00 12.82
N VAL A 208 -10.82 27.19 12.61
CA VAL A 208 -10.30 28.17 11.64
C VAL A 208 -9.57 27.47 10.50
N VAL A 209 -10.09 27.64 9.29
CA VAL A 209 -9.53 27.10 8.05
C VAL A 209 -8.64 28.16 7.40
N ARG A 210 -7.43 27.77 7.02
CA ARG A 210 -6.46 28.66 6.35
C ARG A 210 -5.89 27.98 5.12
N VAL A 211 -5.87 28.68 3.99
CA VAL A 211 -5.28 28.21 2.73
C VAL A 211 -3.95 28.93 2.52
N TRP A 212 -2.90 28.16 2.25
CA TRP A 212 -1.53 28.61 2.07
C TRP A 212 -1.06 28.22 0.67
N GLU A 213 -0.63 29.18 -0.13
CA GLU A 213 -0.17 28.93 -1.50
C GLU A 213 1.34 29.09 -1.55
N LEU A 214 2.06 27.97 -1.43
CA LEU A 214 3.48 27.97 -1.13
C LEU A 214 4.32 28.19 -2.40
N SER A 215 5.25 29.13 -2.37
CA SER A 215 6.20 29.35 -3.46
C SER A 215 7.62 29.37 -2.95
N GLN A 216 8.55 28.66 -3.60
CA GLN A 216 9.96 28.70 -3.19
C GLN A 216 10.62 30.08 -3.38
N LYS A 217 10.07 30.90 -4.29
CA LYS A 217 10.59 32.23 -4.66
C LYS A 217 10.10 33.31 -3.70
N ASP A 218 8.91 33.14 -3.14
CA ASP A 218 8.31 34.08 -2.20
C ASP A 218 8.41 33.54 -0.77
N ARG A 219 9.01 34.30 0.15
CA ARG A 219 9.00 33.90 1.56
C ARG A 219 7.67 34.23 2.24
N TRP A 220 6.97 35.24 1.74
CA TRP A 220 5.73 35.72 2.33
C TRP A 220 4.60 34.69 2.24
N SER A 221 4.63 33.83 1.21
CA SER A 221 3.71 32.69 1.09
C SER A 221 3.75 31.72 2.28
N PHE A 222 4.86 31.66 3.01
CA PHE A 222 4.98 30.84 4.21
C PHE A 222 4.56 31.60 5.47
N ASP A 223 4.61 32.92 5.47
CA ASP A 223 4.30 33.74 6.65
C ASP A 223 2.81 34.04 6.76
N THR A 224 2.13 34.31 5.64
CA THR A 224 0.71 34.66 5.62
C THR A 224 -0.12 33.77 4.68
N PRO A 225 -1.29 33.29 5.13
CA PRO A 225 -2.21 32.52 4.28
C PRO A 225 -2.88 33.42 3.24
N SER A 226 -3.26 32.85 2.10
CA SER A 226 -4.01 33.55 1.04
C SER A 226 -5.50 33.69 1.36
N LEU A 227 -6.07 32.75 2.12
CA LEU A 227 -7.44 32.79 2.60
C LEU A 227 -7.51 32.35 4.06
N THR A 228 -8.30 33.05 4.87
CA THR A 228 -8.62 32.65 6.24
C THR A 228 -10.12 32.71 6.45
N ILE A 229 -10.69 31.62 6.99
CA ILE A 229 -12.11 31.47 7.27
C ILE A 229 -12.24 31.01 8.72
N ASP A 230 -12.92 31.81 9.52
CA ASP A 230 -13.34 31.51 10.87
C ASP A 230 -14.75 30.90 10.80
N LEU A 231 -14.86 29.59 11.06
CA LEU A 231 -16.11 28.85 10.86
C LEU A 231 -17.16 29.26 11.89
N GLN A 232 -16.77 29.67 13.10
CA GLN A 232 -17.70 30.15 14.12
C GLN A 232 -18.40 31.42 13.62
N LYS A 233 -17.64 32.37 13.05
CA LYS A 233 -18.23 33.56 12.41
C LYS A 233 -19.07 33.24 11.19
N LEU A 234 -18.68 32.23 10.42
CA LEU A 234 -19.40 31.82 9.21
C LEU A 234 -20.71 31.09 9.52
N ALA A 235 -20.76 30.32 10.60
CA ALA A 235 -21.96 29.66 11.09
C ALA A 235 -23.05 30.67 11.48
N ASP A 236 -22.64 31.77 12.14
CA ASP A 236 -23.53 32.88 12.50
C ASP A 236 -23.79 33.87 11.35
N GLY A 237 -23.10 33.69 10.21
CA GLY A 237 -23.12 34.61 9.08
C GLY A 237 -24.47 34.66 8.37
N ILE A 238 -24.97 35.87 8.08
CA ILE A 238 -26.30 36.04 7.44
C ILE A 238 -26.15 36.53 5.98
N SER A 239 -25.03 37.15 5.64
CA SER A 239 -24.79 37.70 4.31
C SER A 239 -23.36 37.52 3.82
N LEU A 240 -23.20 37.40 2.50
CA LEU A 240 -21.91 37.17 1.85
C LEU A 240 -20.89 38.32 2.00
N ASP A 241 -21.35 39.53 2.33
CA ASP A 241 -20.50 40.73 2.46
C ASP A 241 -19.84 40.86 3.86
N GLU A 242 -20.14 39.94 4.79
CA GLU A 242 -19.58 39.95 6.14
C GLU A 242 -18.12 39.48 6.16
N ASN A 243 -17.39 39.91 7.19
CA ASN A 243 -15.98 39.53 7.33
C ASN A 243 -15.84 38.22 8.11
N PHE A 244 -15.58 37.14 7.39
CA PHE A 244 -15.34 35.80 7.95
C PHE A 244 -13.88 35.51 8.24
N SER A 245 -12.96 36.46 8.08
CA SER A 245 -11.55 36.22 8.37
C SER A 245 -11.25 36.11 9.87
N ALA A 246 -10.25 35.30 10.19
CA ALA A 246 -9.79 35.13 11.57
C ALA A 246 -9.06 36.39 12.06
N SER A 247 -9.28 36.75 13.32
CA SER A 247 -8.57 37.89 13.93
C SER A 247 -7.23 37.43 14.49
N ASN A 248 -6.16 38.16 14.19
CA ASN A 248 -4.82 37.85 14.72
C ASN A 248 -4.64 38.22 16.20
N LEU A 249 -5.62 38.87 16.84
CA LEU A 249 -5.54 39.27 18.26
C LEU A 249 -5.78 38.08 19.20
N VAL A 250 -4.93 37.97 20.23
CA VAL A 250 -4.85 36.85 21.21
C VAL A 250 -6.04 36.77 22.19
N LYS A 251 -7.11 37.52 21.99
CA LYS A 251 -8.23 37.54 22.95
C LYS A 251 -9.16 36.35 22.70
N LYS A 252 -8.93 35.24 23.42
CA LYS A 252 -9.91 34.16 23.55
C LYS A 252 -11.17 34.73 24.21
N GLY A 253 -12.26 34.82 23.45
CA GLY A 253 -13.59 35.11 23.98
C GLY A 253 -14.18 33.86 24.64
N PHE A 254 -15.35 34.01 25.27
CA PHE A 254 -16.17 32.87 25.69
C PHE A 254 -17.33 32.75 24.70
N SER A 255 -17.39 31.64 23.97
CA SER A 255 -18.53 31.24 23.13
C SER A 255 -18.92 29.81 23.47
N PRO A 256 -20.22 29.44 23.47
CA PRO A 256 -20.63 28.03 23.53
C PRO A 256 -20.00 27.20 22.40
N ASP A 257 -19.75 27.81 21.25
CA ASP A 257 -19.13 27.12 20.09
C ASP A 257 -17.69 26.65 20.34
N PHE A 258 -17.07 27.04 21.46
CA PHE A 258 -15.74 26.55 21.83
C PHE A 258 -15.72 25.05 22.11
N PHE A 259 -16.84 24.46 22.55
CA PHE A 259 -16.95 23.00 22.73
C PHE A 259 -17.71 22.33 21.59
N ASP A 260 -18.73 22.97 21.03
CA ASP A 260 -19.51 22.39 19.92
C ASP A 260 -18.74 22.38 18.60
N MET A 261 -17.94 23.42 18.31
CA MET A 261 -17.11 23.51 17.11
C MET A 261 -15.63 23.25 17.42
N ASP A 262 -15.32 22.21 18.19
CA ASP A 262 -13.95 21.69 18.32
C ASP A 262 -13.68 20.70 17.18
N VAL A 263 -12.74 21.05 16.28
CA VAL A 263 -12.47 20.25 15.09
C VAL A 263 -11.61 19.04 15.45
N ALA A 264 -12.10 17.84 15.15
CA ALA A 264 -11.30 16.62 15.21
C ALA A 264 -10.37 16.56 13.98
N VAL A 265 -10.95 16.59 12.79
CA VAL A 265 -10.21 16.43 11.54
C VAL A 265 -10.97 17.03 10.36
N ALA A 266 -10.27 17.25 9.26
CA ALA A 266 -10.86 17.60 7.99
C ALA A 266 -10.31 16.70 6.89
N SER A 267 -11.04 16.56 5.78
CA SER A 267 -10.61 15.77 4.64
C SER A 267 -11.21 16.31 3.33
N PHE A 268 -10.48 16.14 2.23
CA PHE A 268 -10.96 16.37 0.87
C PHE A 268 -11.19 15.02 0.20
N ALA A 269 -12.06 14.99 -0.82
CA ALA A 269 -12.09 13.87 -1.75
C ALA A 269 -10.80 13.85 -2.61
N ALA A 270 -10.49 12.69 -3.18
CA ALA A 270 -9.35 12.52 -4.07
C ALA A 270 -9.45 13.41 -5.33
N ARG A 271 -8.30 13.72 -5.95
CA ARG A 271 -8.20 14.62 -7.12
C ARG A 271 -9.06 14.13 -8.31
N GLY A 272 -9.11 12.82 -8.56
CA GLY A 272 -9.94 12.20 -9.61
C GLY A 272 -11.43 12.07 -9.28
N SER A 273 -11.93 12.76 -8.24
CA SER A 273 -13.37 12.76 -7.93
C SER A 273 -14.12 13.75 -8.81
N GLY A 274 -15.31 13.37 -9.25
CA GLY A 274 -16.21 14.16 -10.11
C GLY A 274 -16.87 15.34 -9.40
N GLY A 275 -17.53 16.16 -10.21
CA GLY A 275 -18.37 17.28 -9.80
C GLY A 275 -17.76 18.19 -8.74
N TRP A 276 -18.47 18.36 -7.61
CA TRP A 276 -18.05 19.30 -6.56
C TRP A 276 -17.13 18.66 -5.49
N SER A 277 -16.89 17.34 -5.55
CA SER A 277 -16.22 16.61 -4.47
C SER A 277 -14.79 17.07 -4.22
N SER A 278 -13.99 17.31 -5.27
CA SER A 278 -12.57 17.70 -5.17
C SER A 278 -12.34 19.11 -4.62
N MET A 279 -13.38 19.94 -4.57
CA MET A 279 -13.39 21.29 -3.98
C MET A 279 -14.24 21.40 -2.72
N THR A 280 -14.74 20.27 -2.20
CA THR A 280 -15.51 20.22 -0.95
C THR A 280 -14.61 19.82 0.20
N LEU A 281 -14.43 20.72 1.18
CA LEU A 281 -13.76 20.40 2.43
C LEU A 281 -14.77 19.88 3.44
N TRP A 282 -14.63 18.61 3.82
CA TRP A 282 -15.42 18.00 4.89
C TRP A 282 -14.70 18.16 6.23
N ILE A 283 -15.46 18.47 7.28
CA ILE A 283 -14.95 18.77 8.62
C ILE A 283 -15.78 17.97 9.63
N ALA A 284 -15.11 17.15 10.42
CA ALA A 284 -15.71 16.42 11.53
C ALA A 284 -15.35 17.11 12.85
N MET A 285 -16.36 17.44 13.64
CA MET A 285 -16.20 17.96 14.99
C MET A 285 -16.08 16.82 15.99
N THR A 286 -15.34 17.03 17.08
CA THR A 286 -15.24 16.04 18.16
C THR A 286 -16.58 15.74 18.80
N GLY A 287 -17.56 16.66 18.73
CA GLY A 287 -18.91 16.47 19.28
C GLY A 287 -19.87 15.60 18.45
N GLY A 288 -19.44 15.11 17.29
CA GLY A 288 -20.28 14.28 16.41
C GLY A 288 -20.83 15.00 15.17
N ASP A 289 -20.77 16.33 15.17
CA ASP A 289 -21.26 17.13 14.05
C ASP A 289 -20.32 17.06 12.83
N VAL A 290 -20.92 16.97 11.65
CA VAL A 290 -20.21 17.02 10.35
C VAL A 290 -20.63 18.29 9.61
N TYR A 291 -19.65 18.94 8.99
CA TYR A 291 -19.84 20.13 8.17
C TYR A 291 -19.10 19.99 6.82
N ALA A 292 -19.53 20.76 5.83
CA ALA A 292 -18.90 20.86 4.53
C ALA A 292 -18.75 22.32 4.07
N LEU A 293 -17.66 22.62 3.39
CA LEU A 293 -17.41 23.89 2.69
C LEU A 293 -17.21 23.62 1.21
N CYS A 294 -18.12 24.13 0.38
CA CYS A 294 -18.07 23.97 -1.06
C CYS A 294 -18.55 25.25 -1.79
N PRO A 295 -17.78 25.80 -2.74
CA PRO A 295 -16.46 25.38 -3.20
C PRO A 295 -15.33 26.09 -2.43
N LEU A 296 -14.42 25.33 -1.81
CA LEU A 296 -13.20 25.87 -1.21
C LEU A 296 -12.06 25.75 -2.22
N LEU A 297 -11.54 26.88 -2.70
CA LEU A 297 -10.45 26.91 -3.69
C LEU A 297 -9.29 27.84 -3.26
N PRO A 298 -8.04 27.49 -3.58
CA PRO A 298 -6.90 28.44 -3.55
C PRO A 298 -7.08 29.54 -4.59
N SER A 299 -6.26 30.59 -4.54
CA SER A 299 -6.33 31.71 -5.50
C SER A 299 -6.05 31.28 -6.94
N GLN A 300 -5.15 30.32 -7.10
CA GLN A 300 -4.85 29.64 -8.36
C GLN A 300 -5.05 28.14 -8.18
N TRP A 301 -5.71 27.51 -9.13
CA TRP A 301 -6.05 26.09 -9.06
C TRP A 301 -5.93 25.42 -10.43
N ALA A 302 -5.71 24.10 -10.41
CA ALA A 302 -5.43 23.27 -11.57
C ALA A 302 -6.43 22.09 -11.63
N PRO A 303 -7.55 22.24 -12.35
CA PRO A 303 -8.54 21.18 -12.54
C PRO A 303 -8.03 20.09 -13.50
N PRO A 304 -8.47 18.82 -13.33
CA PRO A 304 -8.43 17.83 -14.40
C PRO A 304 -9.22 18.32 -15.63
N PRO A 305 -8.82 17.93 -16.87
CA PRO A 305 -9.47 18.40 -18.11
C PRO A 305 -10.98 18.16 -18.18
N THR A 306 -11.44 17.09 -17.52
CA THR A 306 -12.85 16.66 -17.50
C THR A 306 -13.70 17.34 -16.43
N LEU A 307 -13.09 17.97 -15.42
CA LEU A 307 -13.82 18.52 -14.27
C LEU A 307 -14.69 19.72 -14.67
N ILE A 308 -14.13 20.69 -15.40
CA ILE A 308 -14.88 21.89 -15.80
C ILE A 308 -16.06 21.52 -16.71
N PRO A 309 -15.89 20.74 -17.81
CA PRO A 309 -17.01 20.32 -18.65
C PRO A 309 -18.12 19.59 -17.89
N SER A 310 -17.77 18.67 -16.98
CA SER A 310 -18.75 17.93 -16.16
C SER A 310 -19.59 18.86 -15.30
N LEU A 311 -18.95 19.86 -14.67
CA LEU A 311 -19.63 20.87 -13.86
C LEU A 311 -20.53 21.76 -14.72
N SER A 312 -20.09 22.16 -15.91
CA SER A 312 -20.89 23.00 -16.81
C SER A 312 -22.18 22.30 -17.22
N ILE A 313 -22.11 21.00 -17.54
CA ILE A 313 -23.29 20.19 -17.89
C ILE A 313 -24.22 20.06 -16.68
N SER A 314 -23.68 19.73 -15.50
CA SER A 314 -24.46 19.58 -14.27
C SER A 314 -25.18 20.88 -13.88
N ILE A 315 -24.51 22.03 -13.92
CA ILE A 315 -25.09 23.34 -13.58
C ILE A 315 -26.18 23.74 -14.57
N VAL A 316 -25.93 23.59 -15.88
CA VAL A 316 -26.92 23.94 -16.91
C VAL A 316 -28.13 23.01 -16.85
N GLY A 317 -27.91 21.72 -16.63
CA GLY A 317 -28.98 20.73 -16.44
C GLY A 317 -29.86 21.03 -15.24
N ASN A 318 -29.25 21.34 -14.08
CA ASN A 318 -29.98 21.71 -12.87
C ASN A 318 -30.77 23.02 -13.05
N LEU A 319 -30.18 24.02 -13.71
CA LEU A 319 -30.87 25.28 -14.00
C LEU A 319 -32.10 25.05 -14.91
N ALA A 320 -31.97 24.25 -15.95
CA ALA A 320 -33.08 23.92 -16.84
C ALA A 320 -34.23 23.24 -16.07
N ALA A 321 -33.91 22.25 -15.21
CA ALA A 321 -34.90 21.58 -14.38
C ALA A 321 -35.62 22.55 -13.41
N ILE A 322 -34.88 23.50 -12.82
CA ILE A 322 -35.42 24.50 -11.90
C ILE A 322 -36.28 25.57 -12.60
N GLU A 323 -35.96 25.94 -13.84
CA GLU A 323 -36.75 26.89 -14.63
C GLU A 323 -38.05 26.27 -15.16
N GLU A 324 -38.05 24.97 -15.46
CA GLU A 324 -39.22 24.23 -15.94
C GLU A 324 -40.28 23.99 -14.84
N ASP A 325 -39.87 23.81 -13.57
CA ASP A 325 -40.79 23.56 -12.47
C ASP A 325 -41.27 24.86 -11.77
N PRO A 326 -42.58 25.22 -11.86
CA PRO A 326 -43.11 26.42 -11.25
C PRO A 326 -43.19 26.37 -9.71
N ASN A 327 -43.05 25.19 -9.08
CA ASN A 327 -43.19 25.02 -7.63
C ASN A 327 -41.85 25.11 -6.86
N VAL A 328 -40.74 25.34 -7.56
CA VAL A 328 -39.40 25.40 -6.94
C VAL A 328 -39.25 26.60 -6.03
N SER A 329 -38.61 26.38 -4.88
CA SER A 329 -38.33 27.42 -3.88
C SER A 329 -37.48 28.56 -4.46
N GLU A 330 -37.71 29.79 -3.98
CA GLU A 330 -36.86 30.93 -4.36
C GLU A 330 -35.39 30.74 -3.97
N GLN A 331 -35.13 29.86 -2.99
CA GLN A 331 -33.79 29.48 -2.55
C GLN A 331 -33.05 28.63 -3.57
N ALA A 332 -33.69 27.58 -4.10
CA ALA A 332 -33.10 26.74 -5.13
C ALA A 332 -32.82 27.55 -6.41
N LYS A 333 -33.72 28.49 -6.77
CA LYS A 333 -33.48 29.43 -7.88
C LYS A 333 -32.27 30.33 -7.65
N LEU A 334 -32.09 30.83 -6.43
CA LEU A 334 -30.92 31.64 -6.08
C LEU A 334 -29.62 30.83 -6.12
N LEU A 335 -29.65 29.59 -5.62
CA LEU A 335 -28.50 28.69 -5.64
C LEU A 335 -28.07 28.37 -7.08
N ALA A 336 -29.02 28.02 -7.95
CA ALA A 336 -28.73 27.77 -9.37
C ALA A 336 -28.16 29.03 -10.06
N GLN A 337 -28.72 30.20 -9.77
CA GLN A 337 -28.18 31.47 -10.28
C GLN A 337 -26.75 31.73 -9.78
N GLN A 338 -26.47 31.45 -8.50
CA GLN A 338 -25.14 31.61 -7.92
C GLN A 338 -24.10 30.69 -8.54
N GLN A 339 -24.46 29.42 -8.80
CA GLN A 339 -23.60 28.45 -9.48
C GLN A 339 -23.35 28.85 -10.94
N LEU A 340 -24.37 29.34 -11.64
CA LEU A 340 -24.21 29.88 -12.98
C LEU A 340 -23.30 31.11 -13.01
N ASP A 341 -23.47 32.04 -12.07
CA ASP A 341 -22.60 33.22 -11.95
C ASP A 341 -21.14 32.80 -11.73
N TRP A 342 -20.91 31.80 -10.87
CA TRP A 342 -19.58 31.21 -10.63
C TRP A 342 -18.98 30.60 -11.89
N MET A 343 -19.76 29.79 -12.62
CA MET A 343 -19.32 29.17 -13.88
C MET A 343 -19.06 30.22 -14.97
N SER A 344 -19.89 31.26 -15.04
CA SER A 344 -19.71 32.34 -16.00
C SER A 344 -18.42 33.13 -15.77
N ASP A 345 -18.01 33.33 -14.51
CA ASP A 345 -16.72 33.94 -14.17
C ASP A 345 -15.56 33.05 -14.66
N LEU A 346 -15.73 31.72 -14.62
CA LEU A 346 -14.75 30.73 -15.08
C LEU A 346 -14.66 30.67 -16.61
N ASP A 347 -15.80 30.63 -17.32
CA ASP A 347 -15.88 30.60 -18.79
C ASP A 347 -15.30 31.88 -19.42
N ASN A 348 -15.41 33.02 -18.73
CA ASN A 348 -14.83 34.29 -19.16
C ASN A 348 -13.31 34.37 -18.93
N GLN A 349 -12.71 33.35 -18.31
CA GLN A 349 -11.29 33.31 -18.03
C GLN A 349 -10.52 32.51 -19.11
N GLU A 350 -9.43 33.08 -19.62
CA GLU A 350 -8.45 32.30 -20.39
C GLU A 350 -7.48 31.57 -19.43
N PRO A 351 -7.37 30.23 -19.49
CA PRO A 351 -6.46 29.48 -18.64
C PRO A 351 -5.00 29.77 -18.97
N ARG A 352 -4.16 29.78 -17.93
CA ARG A 352 -2.70 29.84 -18.10
C ARG A 352 -2.15 28.43 -18.20
N VAL A 353 -1.53 28.10 -19.31
CA VAL A 353 -0.89 26.80 -19.50
C VAL A 353 0.51 26.84 -18.89
N ILE A 354 0.78 25.93 -17.96
CA ILE A 354 2.10 25.73 -17.35
C ILE A 354 2.60 24.34 -17.76
N ASP A 355 3.85 24.26 -18.21
CA ASP A 355 4.50 22.97 -18.47
C ASP A 355 4.64 22.22 -17.14
N GLY A 356 4.06 21.01 -17.09
CA GLY A 356 4.17 20.14 -15.93
C GLY A 356 5.60 19.64 -15.68
N PRO A 357 5.82 18.90 -14.58
CA PRO A 357 7.02 18.10 -14.40
C PRO A 357 7.31 17.21 -15.63
N PRO A 358 8.57 16.84 -15.89
CA PRO A 358 8.92 16.04 -17.06
C PRO A 358 8.18 14.70 -17.06
N GLY A 359 7.28 14.50 -18.03
CA GLY A 359 6.47 13.30 -18.19
C GLY A 359 4.95 13.53 -18.07
N GLU A 360 4.52 14.67 -17.51
CA GLU A 360 3.10 15.02 -17.38
C GLU A 360 2.64 15.99 -18.47
N PRO A 361 1.35 15.96 -18.87
CA PRO A 361 0.81 16.91 -19.82
C PRO A 361 0.83 18.35 -19.27
N PRO A 362 0.88 19.36 -20.15
CA PRO A 362 0.78 20.75 -19.73
C PRO A 362 -0.53 20.98 -18.97
N THR A 363 -0.45 21.65 -17.82
CA THR A 363 -1.58 21.84 -16.91
C THR A 363 -2.19 23.23 -17.10
N GLU A 364 -3.51 23.28 -17.20
CA GLU A 364 -4.27 24.54 -17.23
C GLU A 364 -4.48 25.09 -15.81
N VAL A 365 -4.09 26.34 -15.60
CA VAL A 365 -4.25 27.04 -14.34
C VAL A 365 -5.30 28.13 -14.46
N TYR A 366 -6.33 27.98 -13.62
CA TYR A 366 -7.44 28.92 -13.49
C TYR A 366 -7.26 29.77 -12.23
N MET A 367 -7.87 30.95 -12.24
CA MET A 367 -7.98 31.81 -11.06
C MET A 367 -9.27 31.44 -10.37
N ARG A 368 -9.31 31.57 -9.06
CA ARG A 368 -10.57 31.40 -8.33
C ARG A 368 -11.60 32.45 -8.76
N PRO A 369 -12.83 32.04 -9.11
CA PRO A 369 -13.92 32.97 -9.41
C PRO A 369 -14.18 33.96 -8.26
N SER A 370 -14.57 35.18 -8.63
CA SER A 370 -14.80 36.27 -7.67
C SER A 370 -16.26 36.37 -7.24
N ARG A 371 -17.16 35.90 -8.11
CA ARG A 371 -18.61 35.87 -7.91
C ARG A 371 -19.07 34.42 -7.69
N PRO A 372 -20.07 34.19 -6.83
CA PRO A 372 -20.78 35.15 -5.96
C PRO A 372 -19.95 35.72 -4.81
N GLY A 373 -18.91 35.00 -4.37
CA GLY A 373 -18.00 35.43 -3.32
C GLY A 373 -16.90 34.40 -3.08
N VAL A 374 -15.84 34.83 -2.39
CA VAL A 374 -14.66 33.98 -2.12
C VAL A 374 -14.92 32.92 -1.05
N VAL A 375 -15.75 33.23 -0.07
CA VAL A 375 -16.02 32.33 1.08
C VAL A 375 -17.35 31.62 0.83
N PRO A 376 -17.35 30.28 0.67
CA PRO A 376 -18.58 29.51 0.55
C PRO A 376 -19.35 29.51 1.87
N ARG A 377 -20.62 29.12 1.81
CA ARG A 377 -21.45 28.90 2.99
C ARG A 377 -20.98 27.64 3.73
N LEU A 378 -20.96 27.70 5.06
CA LEU A 378 -20.82 26.50 5.89
C LEU A 378 -22.12 25.68 5.83
N GLN A 379 -22.02 24.47 5.29
CA GLN A 379 -23.13 23.51 5.19
C GLN A 379 -23.05 22.56 6.38
N GLY A 380 -24.09 22.50 7.19
CA GLY A 380 -24.17 21.65 8.38
C GLY A 380 -24.76 22.37 9.60
N PRO A 381 -24.89 21.68 10.76
CA PRO A 381 -24.56 20.27 10.95
C PRO A 381 -25.41 19.35 10.07
N PHE A 382 -24.78 18.35 9.45
CA PHE A 382 -25.51 17.34 8.69
C PHE A 382 -26.27 16.42 9.64
N ILE A 383 -27.55 16.19 9.35
CA ILE A 383 -28.37 15.22 10.09
C ILE A 383 -28.05 13.83 9.53
N LEU A 384 -27.50 12.96 10.37
CA LEU A 384 -27.27 11.55 10.05
C LEU A 384 -28.60 10.79 10.08
N ASP A 385 -29.26 10.68 8.94
CA ASP A 385 -30.49 9.92 8.80
C ASP A 385 -30.22 8.43 9.00
N LEU A 386 -31.15 7.74 9.66
CA LEU A 386 -31.03 6.34 10.10
C LEU A 386 -29.79 6.05 10.96
N GLY A 387 -29.12 7.07 11.50
CA GLY A 387 -27.97 6.91 12.39
C GLY A 387 -28.33 6.14 13.68
N PRO A 388 -27.39 5.36 14.24
CA PRO A 388 -27.64 4.66 15.50
C PRO A 388 -27.88 5.66 16.62
N LYS A 389 -28.99 5.51 17.35
CA LYS A 389 -29.23 6.24 18.59
C LYS A 389 -28.47 5.54 19.72
N SER A 390 -27.17 5.78 19.82
CA SER A 390 -26.37 5.32 20.97
C SER A 390 -26.41 6.37 22.07
N ASP A 391 -26.64 5.94 23.30
CA ASP A 391 -26.56 6.79 24.49
C ASP A 391 -25.09 6.99 24.96
N ASP A 392 -24.14 6.27 24.36
CA ASP A 392 -22.71 6.31 24.70
C ASP A 392 -22.01 7.52 24.07
N GLU A 393 -21.49 8.43 24.89
CA GLU A 393 -20.78 9.65 24.43
C GLU A 393 -19.55 9.33 23.55
N SER A 394 -18.84 8.22 23.82
CA SER A 394 -17.68 7.79 23.03
C SER A 394 -18.02 7.35 21.61
N ASP A 395 -19.27 6.95 21.35
CA ASP A 395 -19.73 6.61 20.00
C ASP A 395 -20.06 7.87 19.18
N LEU A 396 -20.36 8.98 19.86
CA LEU A 396 -20.61 10.29 19.25
C LEU A 396 -19.29 11.05 19.01
N ASN A 397 -18.28 10.80 19.83
CA ASN A 397 -17.00 11.50 19.74
C ASN A 397 -16.20 11.09 18.50
N LEU A 398 -16.23 11.92 17.45
CA LEU A 398 -15.49 11.66 16.21
C LEU A 398 -14.00 11.96 16.37
N THR A 399 -13.18 11.15 15.72
CA THR A 399 -11.71 11.22 15.75
C THR A 399 -11.12 11.36 14.36
N ASP A 400 -11.69 10.70 13.35
CA ASP A 400 -11.24 10.80 11.96
C ASP A 400 -12.40 10.80 10.95
N ILE A 401 -12.15 11.30 9.74
CA ILE A 401 -13.07 11.36 8.60
C ILE A 401 -12.34 11.00 7.31
N HIS A 402 -12.92 10.10 6.53
CA HIS A 402 -12.42 9.73 5.22
C HIS A 402 -13.53 9.89 4.17
N VAL A 403 -13.25 10.62 3.10
CA VAL A 403 -14.23 10.97 2.07
C VAL A 403 -13.81 10.35 0.75
N ILE A 404 -14.70 9.56 0.18
CA ILE A 404 -14.57 9.04 -1.17
C ILE A 404 -15.55 9.82 -2.02
N GLY A 405 -15.03 10.72 -2.87
CA GLY A 405 -15.89 11.55 -3.73
C GLY A 405 -16.62 10.73 -4.78
N GLU A 406 -17.57 11.36 -5.45
CA GLU A 406 -18.29 10.74 -6.57
C GLU A 406 -17.35 10.41 -7.73
N LYS A 407 -17.69 9.38 -8.50
CA LYS A 407 -17.05 9.08 -9.78
C LYS A 407 -17.39 10.17 -10.79
N LEU A 408 -16.43 10.48 -11.66
CA LEU A 408 -16.65 11.30 -12.84
C LEU A 408 -17.41 10.51 -13.91
N ASP A 409 -18.53 11.04 -14.40
CA ASP A 409 -19.27 10.45 -15.52
C ASP A 409 -18.62 10.82 -16.85
N THR A 410 -17.73 9.97 -17.34
CA THR A 410 -17.06 10.14 -18.64
C THR A 410 -17.93 9.68 -19.80
N ASP A 411 -18.91 8.82 -19.56
CA ASP A 411 -19.76 8.25 -20.61
C ASP A 411 -20.70 9.33 -21.17
N GLU A 412 -21.25 10.18 -20.29
CA GLU A 412 -22.02 11.36 -20.71
C GLU A 412 -21.18 12.41 -21.44
N LEU A 413 -19.91 12.57 -21.04
CA LEU A 413 -19.02 13.58 -21.63
C LEU A 413 -18.58 13.24 -23.05
N MET A 414 -18.38 11.96 -23.35
CA MET A 414 -17.74 11.54 -24.61
C MET A 414 -18.73 11.31 -25.76
N PHE A 415 -20.05 11.34 -25.55
CA PHE A 415 -21.09 11.15 -26.60
C PHE A 415 -20.80 10.02 -27.63
N GLY A 416 -20.00 9.01 -27.27
CA GLY A 416 -19.57 7.92 -28.17
C GLY A 416 -18.39 8.21 -29.10
N GLU A 417 -17.48 9.15 -28.77
CA GLU A 417 -16.19 9.31 -29.48
C GLU A 417 -15.17 8.24 -29.04
N ASP A 418 -14.47 7.61 -30.01
CA ASP A 418 -13.54 6.48 -29.81
C ASP A 418 -12.17 6.87 -29.17
N GLU A 419 -11.98 8.12 -28.72
CA GLU A 419 -10.74 8.55 -28.04
C GLU A 419 -10.84 8.28 -26.53
N GLU A 420 -10.40 7.10 -26.09
CA GLU A 420 -10.18 6.81 -24.67
C GLU A 420 -9.15 7.79 -24.11
N LEU A 421 -9.57 8.68 -23.21
CA LEU A 421 -8.64 9.46 -22.40
C LEU A 421 -7.86 8.49 -21.49
N GLU A 422 -6.53 8.60 -21.48
CA GLU A 422 -5.67 7.84 -20.55
C GLU A 422 -5.96 8.29 -19.11
N MET A 423 -6.98 7.71 -18.48
CA MET A 423 -7.24 7.81 -17.05
C MET A 423 -6.54 6.65 -16.35
N GLU A 424 -6.02 6.88 -15.14
CA GLU A 424 -5.58 5.76 -14.31
C GLU A 424 -6.78 4.82 -14.06
N ASP A 425 -6.60 3.52 -14.25
CA ASP A 425 -7.66 2.49 -14.13
C ASP A 425 -8.52 2.63 -12.85
N THR A 426 -7.95 3.19 -11.78
CA THR A 426 -8.61 3.43 -10.49
C THR A 426 -9.50 4.67 -10.41
N GLU A 427 -9.37 5.63 -11.32
CA GLU A 427 -10.14 6.89 -11.31
C GLU A 427 -11.47 6.79 -12.07
N GLY A 428 -11.55 5.89 -13.07
CA GLY A 428 -12.73 5.69 -13.91
C GLY A 428 -13.78 4.73 -13.35
N GLU A 429 -13.54 4.05 -12.24
CA GLU A 429 -14.47 3.07 -11.65
C GLU A 429 -14.95 3.48 -10.26
N GLY A 430 -16.26 3.41 -10.01
CA GLY A 430 -16.83 3.71 -8.71
C GLY A 430 -18.30 4.11 -8.71
N LEU A 431 -18.74 4.60 -7.55
CA LEU A 431 -20.07 5.12 -7.25
C LEU A 431 -20.22 6.57 -7.70
N SER A 432 -21.33 6.88 -8.32
CA SER A 432 -21.81 8.24 -8.65
C SER A 432 -22.24 9.08 -7.44
N LEU A 433 -22.15 8.54 -6.23
CA LEU A 433 -22.43 9.22 -4.97
C LEU A 433 -21.16 9.35 -4.12
N SER A 434 -21.07 10.44 -3.36
CA SER A 434 -20.01 10.61 -2.37
C SER A 434 -20.27 9.73 -1.13
N VAL A 435 -19.23 9.01 -0.70
CA VAL A 435 -19.26 8.16 0.51
C VAL A 435 -18.43 8.82 1.60
N ILE A 436 -19.07 9.14 2.72
CA ILE A 436 -18.44 9.76 3.89
C ILE A 436 -18.29 8.70 4.98
N CYS A 437 -17.06 8.41 5.37
CA CYS A 437 -16.73 7.49 6.44
C CYS A 437 -16.32 8.27 7.70
N LEU A 438 -17.05 8.06 8.79
CA LEU A 438 -16.82 8.69 10.10
C LEU A 438 -16.26 7.65 11.07
N LEU A 439 -15.27 8.03 11.88
CA LEU A 439 -14.64 7.16 12.87
C LEU A 439 -14.75 7.76 14.27
N SER A 440 -15.38 7.02 15.19
CA SER A 440 -15.50 7.41 16.60
C SER A 440 -14.28 7.01 17.42
N SER A 441 -14.12 7.59 18.61
CA SER A 441 -13.10 7.20 19.59
C SER A 441 -13.27 5.77 20.09
N SER A 442 -14.50 5.24 20.08
CA SER A 442 -14.78 3.82 20.34
C SER A 442 -14.33 2.86 19.23
N GLY A 443 -13.84 3.38 18.10
CA GLY A 443 -13.48 2.59 16.92
C GLY A 443 -14.68 2.11 16.11
N ARG A 444 -15.85 2.73 16.28
CA ARG A 444 -17.02 2.51 15.42
C ARG A 444 -16.89 3.34 14.15
N VAL A 445 -17.18 2.71 13.03
CA VAL A 445 -17.15 3.30 11.70
C VAL A 445 -18.58 3.48 11.22
N GLN A 446 -18.96 4.69 10.87
CA GLN A 446 -20.24 4.98 10.24
C GLN A 446 -19.97 5.33 8.78
N ILE A 447 -20.66 4.64 7.87
CA ILE A 447 -20.55 4.85 6.42
C ILE A 447 -21.84 5.53 5.98
N CYS A 448 -21.70 6.77 5.54
CA CYS A 448 -22.77 7.64 5.11
C CYS A 448 -22.73 7.87 3.60
N LEU A 449 -23.90 7.95 2.97
CA LEU A 449 -24.08 8.29 1.57
C LEU A 449 -24.64 9.71 1.46
N ASP A 450 -24.03 10.52 0.62
CA ASP A 450 -24.54 11.83 0.24
C ASP A 450 -25.52 11.66 -0.93
N ILE A 451 -26.82 11.56 -0.61
CA ILE A 451 -27.89 11.37 -1.60
C ILE A 451 -28.33 12.71 -2.20
N ASP A 452 -28.34 13.76 -1.38
CA ASP A 452 -28.76 15.09 -1.81
C ASP A 452 -27.70 15.75 -2.71
N GLY A 453 -26.43 15.32 -2.56
CA GLY A 453 -25.30 15.82 -3.32
C GLY A 453 -24.85 17.17 -2.81
N THR A 454 -23.68 17.22 -2.15
CA THR A 454 -23.11 18.46 -1.63
C THR A 454 -22.63 19.34 -2.78
N GLN A 455 -23.35 20.43 -3.04
CA GLN A 455 -23.07 21.36 -4.13
C GLN A 455 -22.44 22.67 -3.63
N ALA A 456 -21.97 23.49 -4.56
CA ALA A 456 -21.52 24.85 -4.27
C ALA A 456 -22.66 25.73 -3.72
N GLN A 457 -22.43 26.31 -2.54
CA GLN A 457 -23.38 27.21 -1.88
C GLN A 457 -22.68 28.44 -1.30
N TRP A 458 -23.35 29.58 -1.37
CA TRP A 458 -22.92 30.83 -0.73
C TRP A 458 -24.03 31.42 0.12
N LEU A 459 -23.66 32.26 1.09
CA LEU A 459 -24.65 33.04 1.84
C LEU A 459 -25.42 33.97 0.89
N PRO A 460 -26.67 34.35 1.20
CA PRO A 460 -27.43 35.24 0.34
C PRO A 460 -26.79 36.64 0.28
N PRO A 461 -26.94 37.35 -0.85
CA PRO A 461 -26.57 38.77 -0.91
C PRO A 461 -27.46 39.57 0.04
N ARG A 462 -26.92 40.69 0.57
CA ARG A 462 -27.57 41.51 1.61
C ARG A 462 -29.00 41.97 1.25
N ASN A 463 -29.30 42.13 -0.04
CA ASN A 463 -30.64 42.48 -0.55
C ASN A 463 -31.68 41.36 -0.39
N LYS A 464 -31.26 40.09 -0.36
CA LYS A 464 -32.14 38.90 -0.26
C LYS A 464 -32.05 38.21 1.12
N SER A 465 -31.04 38.53 1.94
CA SER A 465 -30.75 37.90 3.24
C SER A 465 -31.91 37.94 4.26
N LYS A 466 -32.65 39.06 4.40
CA LYS A 466 -33.72 39.21 5.41
C LYS A 466 -34.96 38.33 5.18
N THR A 467 -35.26 38.00 3.94
CA THR A 467 -36.42 37.17 3.56
C THR A 467 -36.08 35.68 3.62
N MET A 468 -34.79 35.34 3.48
CA MET A 468 -34.30 33.99 3.25
C MET A 468 -33.79 33.29 4.51
N GLY A 469 -33.33 34.03 5.52
CA GLY A 469 -32.63 33.50 6.70
C GLY A 469 -33.45 32.66 7.69
N ARG A 470 -34.68 32.26 7.38
CA ARG A 470 -35.57 31.48 8.27
C ARG A 470 -36.01 30.12 7.74
N LEU A 471 -35.61 29.73 6.53
CA LEU A 471 -36.18 28.58 5.82
C LEU A 471 -35.12 27.63 5.24
N VAL A 472 -33.99 27.44 5.91
CA VAL A 472 -33.01 26.44 5.44
C VAL A 472 -33.20 25.16 6.24
N GLY A 473 -33.61 24.10 5.56
CA GLY A 473 -33.58 22.75 6.13
C GLY A 473 -32.14 22.32 6.38
N SER A 474 -31.90 21.59 7.47
CA SER A 474 -30.58 21.01 7.73
C SER A 474 -30.25 19.97 6.66
N PRO A 475 -29.03 19.98 6.10
CA PRO A 475 -28.64 18.98 5.10
C PRO A 475 -28.60 17.59 5.75
N THR A 476 -28.84 16.55 4.95
CA THR A 476 -28.94 15.16 5.44
C THR A 476 -27.86 14.27 4.83
N LEU A 477 -27.37 13.31 5.63
CA LEU A 477 -26.53 12.21 5.16
C LEU A 477 -27.23 10.90 5.52
N LEU A 478 -27.33 9.97 4.56
CA LEU A 478 -27.94 8.66 4.83
C LEU A 478 -26.90 7.74 5.45
N THR A 479 -27.13 7.26 6.67
CA THR A 479 -26.29 6.22 7.27
C THR A 479 -26.60 4.87 6.63
N PHE A 480 -25.70 4.38 5.77
CA PHE A 480 -25.86 3.10 5.08
C PHE A 480 -25.45 1.91 5.96
N SER A 481 -24.33 2.03 6.68
CA SER A 481 -23.88 0.97 7.58
C SER A 481 -23.07 1.50 8.75
N THR A 482 -23.07 0.74 9.85
CA THR A 482 -22.27 1.00 11.04
C THR A 482 -21.49 -0.26 11.40
N LEU A 483 -20.18 -0.14 11.60
CA LEU A 483 -19.26 -1.25 11.80
C LEU A 483 -18.41 -1.01 13.04
N ASP A 484 -18.49 -1.91 14.01
CA ASP A 484 -17.55 -1.89 15.13
C ASP A 484 -16.25 -2.60 14.73
N THR A 485 -15.12 -1.93 14.94
CA THR A 485 -13.78 -2.50 14.67
C THR A 485 -13.12 -3.07 15.92
N LEU A 486 -13.51 -2.61 17.10
CA LEU A 486 -12.90 -2.96 18.39
C LEU A 486 -13.82 -3.84 19.24
N ASN A 487 -13.21 -4.62 20.13
CA ASN A 487 -13.94 -5.31 21.19
C ASN A 487 -14.16 -4.35 22.37
N ALA A 488 -15.22 -4.56 23.17
CA ALA A 488 -15.55 -3.69 24.31
C ALA A 488 -14.41 -3.53 25.36
N LEU A 489 -13.48 -4.49 25.44
CA LEU A 489 -12.31 -4.44 26.34
C LEU A 489 -11.12 -3.66 25.78
N GLU A 490 -11.12 -3.37 24.48
CA GLU A 490 -10.04 -2.69 23.77
C GLU A 490 -10.29 -1.20 23.63
N VAL A 491 -11.50 -0.73 23.93
CA VAL A 491 -11.90 0.67 23.86
C VAL A 491 -11.21 1.46 24.96
N SER A 492 -10.48 2.51 24.58
CA SER A 492 -9.84 3.45 25.49
C SER A 492 -10.29 4.86 25.15
N GLU A 493 -10.78 5.61 26.14
CA GLU A 493 -11.22 7.00 25.96
C GLU A 493 -10.09 7.94 25.51
N ALA A 494 -8.83 7.57 25.79
CA ALA A 494 -7.65 8.33 25.40
C ALA A 494 -7.10 7.95 24.00
N ALA A 495 -7.66 6.93 23.34
CA ALA A 495 -7.18 6.48 22.05
C ALA A 495 -7.71 7.35 20.91
N TRP A 496 -6.86 7.54 19.89
CA TRP A 496 -7.19 8.26 18.66
C TRP A 496 -7.03 7.30 17.47
N PRO A 497 -8.10 6.60 17.05
CA PRO A 497 -8.05 5.76 15.86
C PRO A 497 -8.03 6.62 14.58
N ILE A 498 -7.40 6.09 13.52
CA ILE A 498 -7.07 6.88 12.32
C ILE A 498 -7.36 6.08 11.05
N PHE A 499 -7.94 6.74 10.03
CA PHE A 499 -8.10 6.23 8.67
C PHE A 499 -6.82 6.35 7.85
N SER A 500 -6.57 5.33 7.05
CA SER A 500 -5.49 5.32 6.06
C SER A 500 -6.01 4.73 4.74
N PRO A 501 -5.92 5.46 3.62
CA PRO A 501 -6.41 4.97 2.33
C PRO A 501 -5.58 3.78 1.84
N ASP A 502 -6.19 2.92 1.02
CA ASP A 502 -5.49 1.89 0.29
C ASP A 502 -4.98 2.38 -1.07
N VAL A 503 -3.93 1.73 -1.60
CA VAL A 503 -3.33 2.06 -2.91
C VAL A 503 -3.98 1.29 -4.06
N THR A 504 -4.65 0.15 -3.78
CA THR A 504 -5.24 -0.69 -4.84
C THR A 504 -6.66 -0.26 -5.20
N SER A 505 -7.43 0.24 -4.23
CA SER A 505 -8.83 0.62 -4.45
C SER A 505 -9.23 1.81 -3.59
N ARG A 506 -9.89 2.80 -4.20
CA ARG A 506 -10.48 3.96 -3.49
C ARG A 506 -11.55 3.58 -2.47
N TYR A 507 -12.16 2.41 -2.60
CA TYR A 507 -13.20 1.90 -1.70
C TYR A 507 -12.66 1.00 -0.59
N SER A 508 -11.34 0.91 -0.45
CA SER A 508 -10.67 0.13 0.58
C SER A 508 -9.79 1.04 1.43
N PHE A 509 -9.80 0.83 2.73
CA PHE A 509 -9.04 1.62 3.69
C PHE A 509 -8.75 0.82 4.95
N TYR A 510 -7.78 1.31 5.71
CA TYR A 510 -7.32 0.73 6.96
C TYR A 510 -7.68 1.64 8.13
N ILE A 511 -8.00 1.03 9.25
CA ILE A 511 -8.20 1.71 10.53
C ILE A 511 -7.09 1.25 11.46
N THR A 512 -6.33 2.22 11.94
CA THR A 512 -5.26 1.99 12.91
C THR A 512 -5.72 2.47 14.27
N HIS A 513 -5.83 1.54 15.21
CA HIS A 513 -6.04 1.80 16.64
C HIS A 513 -4.82 1.28 17.41
N PRO A 514 -4.43 1.83 18.57
CA PRO A 514 -3.30 1.30 19.36
C PRO A 514 -3.34 -0.22 19.63
N SER A 515 -4.54 -0.81 19.70
CA SER A 515 -4.71 -2.25 19.89
C SER A 515 -4.68 -3.08 18.60
N SER A 516 -5.07 -2.53 17.44
CA SER A 516 -5.26 -3.34 16.22
C SER A 516 -5.23 -2.52 14.93
N ILE A 517 -4.96 -3.22 13.82
CA ILE A 517 -5.08 -2.68 12.46
C ILE A 517 -6.15 -3.49 11.73
N THR A 518 -7.18 -2.82 11.24
CA THR A 518 -8.34 -3.44 10.58
C THR A 518 -8.46 -2.93 9.15
N TYR A 519 -8.60 -3.85 8.19
CA TYR A 519 -8.92 -3.58 6.80
C TYR A 519 -10.44 -3.57 6.61
N ILE A 520 -10.93 -2.57 5.86
CA ILE A 520 -12.33 -2.46 5.46
C ILE A 520 -12.39 -2.23 3.95
N SER A 521 -13.32 -2.90 3.27
CA SER A 521 -13.59 -2.67 1.85
C SER A 521 -15.09 -2.59 1.56
N LEU A 522 -15.46 -1.54 0.82
CA LEU A 522 -16.82 -1.20 0.39
C LEU A 522 -17.15 -1.68 -1.02
N ALA A 523 -16.16 -2.15 -1.78
CA ALA A 523 -16.33 -2.66 -3.14
C ALA A 523 -17.51 -3.64 -3.34
N PRO A 524 -17.82 -4.60 -2.43
CA PRO A 524 -18.84 -5.62 -2.67
C PRO A 524 -20.25 -5.07 -2.93
N TRP A 525 -20.58 -3.93 -2.34
CA TRP A 525 -21.90 -3.31 -2.47
C TRP A 525 -21.87 -2.04 -3.31
N VAL A 526 -20.75 -1.30 -3.30
CA VAL A 526 -20.61 -0.06 -4.08
C VAL A 526 -20.85 -0.28 -5.57
N PHE A 527 -20.18 -1.26 -6.18
CA PHE A 527 -20.35 -1.53 -7.61
C PHE A 527 -21.75 -2.08 -7.95
N ARG A 528 -22.37 -2.79 -7.02
CA ARG A 528 -23.75 -3.26 -7.18
C ARG A 528 -24.75 -2.12 -7.10
N LEU A 529 -24.51 -1.17 -6.19
CA LEU A 529 -25.33 0.03 -6.06
C LEU A 529 -25.20 0.89 -7.32
N GLU A 530 -23.97 1.08 -7.82
CA GLU A 530 -23.75 1.80 -9.07
C GLU A 530 -24.48 1.13 -10.24
N SER A 531 -24.36 -0.20 -10.38
CA SER A 531 -25.07 -0.93 -11.45
C SER A 531 -26.60 -0.81 -11.36
N GLU A 532 -27.13 -0.56 -10.17
CA GLU A 532 -28.56 -0.33 -9.97
C GLU A 532 -28.95 1.12 -10.29
N LEU A 533 -28.10 2.09 -9.97
CA LEU A 533 -28.30 3.50 -10.29
C LEU A 533 -28.25 3.76 -11.81
N GLN A 534 -27.35 3.07 -12.51
CA GLN A 534 -27.24 3.13 -13.98
C GLN A 534 -28.24 2.22 -14.71
N GLY A 535 -28.98 1.38 -13.98
CA GLY A 535 -29.84 0.37 -14.59
C GLY A 535 -31.11 0.95 -15.22
N ASP A 536 -31.30 0.75 -16.54
CA ASP A 536 -32.49 1.18 -17.30
C ASP A 536 -33.83 0.57 -16.83
N SER A 537 -33.81 -0.40 -15.91
CA SER A 537 -35.00 -1.17 -15.52
C SER A 537 -35.60 -0.69 -14.19
N GLU A 538 -36.56 0.23 -14.26
CA GLU A 538 -37.37 0.66 -13.12
C GLU A 538 -38.11 -0.51 -12.41
N ALA A 539 -38.49 -1.55 -13.16
CA ALA A 539 -39.18 -2.71 -12.62
C ALA A 539 -38.25 -3.57 -11.74
N GLY A 540 -38.64 -3.78 -10.49
CA GLY A 540 -37.93 -4.65 -9.54
C GLY A 540 -36.74 -4.01 -8.82
N SER A 541 -36.53 -2.69 -8.96
CA SER A 541 -35.44 -1.97 -8.28
C SER A 541 -35.54 -2.10 -6.75
N GLU A 542 -36.74 -1.89 -6.17
CA GLU A 542 -36.98 -2.06 -4.74
C GLU A 542 -36.51 -3.45 -4.23
N PHE A 543 -36.78 -4.51 -4.99
CA PHE A 543 -36.37 -5.86 -4.62
C PHE A 543 -34.84 -6.04 -4.70
N ARG A 544 -34.18 -5.51 -5.73
CA ARG A 544 -32.73 -5.60 -5.92
C ARG A 544 -31.98 -4.76 -4.87
N VAL A 545 -32.44 -3.56 -4.57
CA VAL A 545 -31.92 -2.71 -3.49
C VAL A 545 -32.10 -3.41 -2.13
N ASN A 546 -33.27 -4.00 -1.87
CA ASN A 546 -33.49 -4.77 -0.64
C ASN A 546 -32.56 -5.99 -0.54
N LEU A 547 -32.28 -6.67 -1.66
CA LEU A 547 -31.29 -7.75 -1.70
C LEU A 547 -29.87 -7.25 -1.43
N LEU A 548 -29.51 -6.05 -1.92
CA LEU A 548 -28.23 -5.41 -1.65
C LEU A 548 -28.08 -5.07 -0.16
N ILE A 549 -29.11 -4.48 0.44
CA ILE A 549 -29.12 -4.11 1.88
C ILE A 549 -29.04 -5.36 2.77
N ASN A 550 -29.74 -6.45 2.41
CA ASN A 550 -29.69 -7.71 3.16
C ASN A 550 -28.42 -8.55 2.86
N GLY A 551 -27.64 -8.17 1.85
CA GLY A 551 -26.38 -8.80 1.51
C GLY A 551 -25.28 -8.49 2.54
N GLN A 552 -24.11 -9.11 2.36
CA GLN A 552 -22.91 -8.64 3.06
C GLN A 552 -22.58 -7.25 2.51
N ALA A 553 -22.84 -6.20 3.29
CA ALA A 553 -22.54 -4.83 2.94
C ALA A 553 -21.02 -4.66 2.77
N SER A 554 -20.27 -4.51 3.86
CA SER A 554 -18.83 -4.31 3.83
C SER A 554 -18.04 -5.55 4.28
N THR A 555 -16.85 -5.71 3.73
CA THR A 555 -15.89 -6.70 4.24
C THR A 555 -15.01 -6.06 5.28
N ARG A 556 -14.83 -6.75 6.43
CA ARG A 556 -13.94 -6.32 7.51
C ARG A 556 -13.01 -7.45 7.90
N GLU A 557 -11.73 -7.16 8.00
CA GLU A 557 -10.72 -8.13 8.42
C GLU A 557 -9.70 -7.47 9.34
N ARG A 558 -9.46 -8.09 10.49
CA ARG A 558 -8.51 -7.61 11.47
C ARG A 558 -7.15 -8.22 11.17
N LEU A 559 -6.23 -7.40 10.68
CA LEU A 559 -4.94 -7.84 10.13
C LEU A 559 -3.86 -7.98 11.20
N TYR A 560 -3.87 -7.10 12.21
CA TYR A 560 -2.89 -7.10 13.29
C TYR A 560 -3.56 -6.83 14.63
N ASN A 561 -3.08 -7.51 15.67
CA ASN A 561 -3.44 -7.28 17.06
C ASN A 561 -2.16 -7.05 17.87
N SER A 562 -2.09 -5.91 18.55
CA SER A 562 -1.00 -5.58 19.46
C SER A 562 -1.13 -6.44 20.73
N PRO A 563 -0.09 -7.20 21.12
CA PRO A 563 -0.10 -7.92 22.39
C PRO A 563 -0.04 -6.90 23.53
N ALA A 564 -1.04 -6.90 24.41
CA ALA A 564 -1.07 -6.03 25.59
C ALA A 564 0.07 -6.39 26.54
N GLN A 565 1.19 -5.67 26.47
CA GLN A 565 2.32 -5.81 27.39
C GLN A 565 1.96 -5.18 28.73
N GLY A 566 1.74 -6.01 29.76
CA GLY A 566 1.57 -5.54 31.15
C GLY A 566 0.49 -4.48 31.38
N GLY A 567 -0.56 -4.45 30.56
CA GLY A 567 -1.66 -3.48 30.69
C GLY A 567 -1.42 -2.10 30.08
N THR A 568 -0.25 -1.84 29.48
CA THR A 568 0.03 -0.58 28.76
C THR A 568 0.04 -0.85 27.25
N GLN A 569 -0.90 -0.27 26.52
CA GLN A 569 -0.93 -0.36 25.05
C GLN A 569 0.07 0.63 24.45
N LEU A 570 0.97 0.13 23.61
CA LEU A 570 1.89 0.97 22.87
C LEU A 570 1.12 1.66 21.72
N PRO A 571 1.29 2.98 21.52
CA PRO A 571 0.61 3.67 20.43
C PRO A 571 1.13 3.16 19.08
N LEU A 572 0.22 2.96 18.12
CA LEU A 572 0.54 2.58 16.75
C LEU A 572 0.52 3.81 15.84
N SER A 573 1.46 3.89 14.91
CA SER A 573 1.42 4.87 13.81
C SER A 573 0.39 4.46 12.78
N ALA A 574 -0.31 5.44 12.20
CA ALA A 574 -1.15 5.25 11.02
C ALA A 574 -0.46 4.37 9.98
N ALA A 575 -1.18 3.38 9.48
CA ALA A 575 -0.67 2.42 8.53
C ALA A 575 -0.59 3.05 7.13
N VAL A 576 0.41 2.67 6.34
CA VAL A 576 0.58 3.17 4.97
C VAL A 576 0.66 1.97 4.04
N ALA A 577 -0.28 1.89 3.10
CA ALA A 577 -0.24 0.88 2.04
C ALA A 577 0.75 1.32 0.97
N ILE A 578 1.57 0.38 0.49
CA ILE A 578 2.55 0.58 -0.56
C ILE A 578 2.34 -0.53 -1.59
N ARG A 579 2.22 -0.14 -2.86
CA ARG A 579 2.20 -1.06 -4.00
C ARG A 579 3.38 -0.72 -4.90
N ASP A 580 4.29 -1.66 -5.03
CA ASP A 580 5.47 -1.52 -5.87
C ASP A 580 5.77 -2.87 -6.55
N PRO A 581 6.23 -2.91 -7.81
CA PRO A 581 6.55 -4.15 -8.50
C PRO A 581 7.63 -5.00 -7.80
N ASP A 582 8.60 -4.37 -7.12
CA ASP A 582 9.72 -5.06 -6.48
C ASP A 582 9.42 -5.44 -5.02
N LEU A 583 8.69 -4.60 -4.28
CA LEU A 583 8.27 -4.89 -2.91
C LEU A 583 6.98 -5.71 -2.83
N GLY A 584 6.12 -5.63 -3.85
CA GLY A 584 4.76 -6.15 -3.85
C GLY A 584 3.77 -5.19 -3.22
N TYR A 585 2.62 -5.73 -2.82
CA TYR A 585 1.59 -5.02 -2.07
C TYR A 585 1.78 -5.30 -0.58
N PHE A 586 2.11 -4.28 0.21
CA PHE A 586 2.29 -4.46 1.66
C PHE A 586 1.90 -3.20 2.45
N LEU A 587 1.49 -3.41 3.70
CA LEU A 587 1.13 -2.38 4.66
C LEU A 587 2.28 -2.14 5.63
N LEU A 588 2.66 -0.89 5.85
CA LEU A 588 3.68 -0.48 6.82
C LEU A 588 3.05 0.34 7.95
N SER A 589 3.27 -0.10 9.18
CA SER A 589 2.96 0.63 10.42
C SER A 589 4.15 0.48 11.39
N ALA A 590 4.11 1.16 12.53
CA ALA A 590 5.15 1.07 13.53
C ALA A 590 4.61 1.30 14.94
N THR A 591 5.18 0.56 15.89
CA THR A 591 5.18 0.93 17.31
C THR A 591 6.29 1.95 17.55
N PRO A 592 6.45 2.53 18.77
CA PRO A 592 7.59 3.40 19.07
C PRO A 592 8.96 2.72 18.95
N PHE A 593 9.01 1.39 18.88
CA PHE A 593 10.25 0.61 18.94
C PHE A 593 10.44 -0.31 17.72
N GLU A 594 9.34 -0.80 17.14
CA GLU A 594 9.37 -1.90 16.17
C GLU A 594 8.50 -1.59 14.94
N PRO A 595 8.96 -1.99 13.73
CA PRO A 595 8.15 -1.96 12.53
C PRO A 595 7.13 -3.10 12.48
N ILE A 596 5.96 -2.78 11.93
CA ILE A 596 4.93 -3.74 11.58
C ILE A 596 4.76 -3.65 10.06
N ALA A 597 5.23 -4.66 9.33
CA ALA A 597 5.06 -4.74 7.89
C ALA A 597 4.29 -6.00 7.51
N LEU A 598 3.13 -5.86 6.85
CA LEU A 598 2.29 -6.96 6.42
C LEU A 598 2.31 -7.04 4.90
N ILE A 599 2.85 -8.12 4.34
CA ILE A 599 2.88 -8.35 2.90
C ILE A 599 1.61 -9.09 2.52
N PHE A 600 0.87 -8.57 1.54
CA PHE A 600 -0.31 -9.19 0.99
C PHE A 600 0.00 -9.81 -0.37
N ASP A 601 -0.81 -10.79 -0.77
CA ASP A 601 -0.88 -11.12 -2.20
C ASP A 601 -1.56 -9.98 -2.96
N PRO A 602 -1.14 -9.71 -4.21
CA PRO A 602 -1.83 -8.75 -5.04
C PRO A 602 -3.31 -9.15 -5.13
N PRO A 603 -4.25 -8.21 -4.96
CA PRO A 603 -5.66 -8.53 -5.14
C PRO A 603 -5.83 -9.13 -6.55
N GLU A 604 -6.39 -10.33 -6.61
CA GLU A 604 -6.99 -10.80 -7.86
C GLU A 604 -8.18 -9.88 -8.11
N ASP A 605 -8.34 -9.36 -9.34
CA ASP A 605 -9.53 -8.62 -9.73
C ASP A 605 -10.74 -9.56 -9.70
N ASP A 606 -11.26 -9.81 -8.50
CA ASP A 606 -12.35 -10.74 -8.19
C ASP A 606 -13.69 -10.24 -8.77
N PHE A 607 -13.73 -9.03 -9.33
CA PHE A 607 -14.93 -8.35 -9.82
C PHE A 607 -14.81 -7.93 -11.30
N VAL A 608 -14.29 -8.79 -12.16
CA VAL A 608 -14.57 -8.64 -13.59
C VAL A 608 -16.07 -8.93 -13.80
N PRO A 609 -16.86 -8.00 -14.37
CA PRO A 609 -18.25 -8.28 -14.72
C PRO A 609 -18.28 -9.53 -15.60
N ILE A 610 -19.18 -10.47 -15.28
CA ILE A 610 -19.34 -11.70 -16.05
C ILE A 610 -19.79 -11.30 -17.47
N GLN A 611 -18.83 -11.07 -18.38
CA GLN A 611 -19.14 -10.96 -19.79
C GLN A 611 -19.64 -12.33 -20.26
N SER A 612 -20.88 -12.35 -20.74
CA SER A 612 -21.55 -13.52 -21.24
C SER A 612 -20.72 -14.21 -22.33
N ALA A 613 -20.19 -15.38 -21.98
CA ALA A 613 -19.91 -16.54 -22.83
C ALA A 613 -19.34 -16.26 -24.24
N SER A 614 -18.01 -16.28 -24.31
CA SER A 614 -17.30 -16.99 -25.39
C SER A 614 -16.19 -17.83 -24.72
N PRO A 615 -16.15 -19.16 -24.89
CA PRO A 615 -15.08 -19.96 -24.31
C PRO A 615 -13.82 -19.78 -25.16
N SER A 616 -13.12 -18.66 -25.00
CA SER A 616 -11.73 -18.54 -25.45
C SER A 616 -10.87 -19.40 -24.52
N PHE A 617 -10.45 -20.55 -25.03
CA PHE A 617 -9.48 -21.46 -24.42
C PHE A 617 -8.08 -20.81 -24.40
N ASN A 618 -7.89 -19.74 -23.63
CA ASN A 618 -6.59 -19.14 -23.35
C ASN A 618 -6.53 -18.72 -21.87
N GLN A 619 -6.94 -19.63 -20.97
CA GLN A 619 -6.56 -19.52 -19.58
C GLN A 619 -5.45 -20.55 -19.37
N ASP A 620 -4.21 -20.11 -19.61
CA ASP A 620 -3.06 -20.77 -18.99
C ASP A 620 -3.34 -20.72 -17.49
N ALA A 621 -3.80 -21.85 -16.94
CA ALA A 621 -3.90 -22.00 -15.50
C ALA A 621 -2.47 -21.92 -14.98
N GLU A 622 -2.04 -20.70 -14.62
CA GLU A 622 -0.84 -20.47 -13.85
C GLU A 622 -0.90 -21.46 -12.68
N VAL A 623 0.04 -22.40 -12.68
CA VAL A 623 0.19 -23.36 -11.59
C VAL A 623 0.68 -22.54 -10.39
N ARG A 624 -0.25 -21.91 -9.70
CA ARG A 624 0.04 -21.20 -8.46
C ARG A 624 0.57 -22.22 -7.46
N PRO A 625 1.71 -21.96 -6.80
CA PRO A 625 2.18 -22.81 -5.73
C PRO A 625 1.05 -23.01 -4.73
N LEU A 626 0.72 -24.26 -4.41
CA LEU A 626 -0.28 -24.56 -3.39
C LEU A 626 0.19 -23.95 -2.05
N GLU A 627 -0.53 -22.95 -1.56
CA GLU A 627 -0.23 -22.28 -0.30
C GLU A 627 -0.64 -23.17 0.87
N PHE A 628 0.32 -23.89 1.43
CA PHE A 628 0.09 -24.77 2.59
C PHE A 628 0.46 -24.13 3.93
N PHE A 629 1.02 -22.92 3.93
CA PHE A 629 1.50 -22.23 5.12
C PHE A 629 0.63 -21.00 5.43
N GLU A 630 0.08 -20.96 6.64
CA GLU A 630 -0.46 -19.71 7.18
C GLU A 630 0.74 -18.87 7.63
N PRO A 631 0.91 -17.65 7.12
CA PRO A 631 1.98 -16.77 7.58
C PRO A 631 1.78 -16.40 9.03
N ARG A 632 2.89 -16.25 9.75
CA ARG A 632 2.90 -15.98 11.19
C ARG A 632 3.86 -14.84 11.50
N PRO A 633 3.56 -14.04 12.52
CA PRO A 633 4.49 -13.03 12.99
C PRO A 633 5.76 -13.68 13.54
N VAL A 634 6.91 -13.17 13.08
CA VAL A 634 8.21 -13.51 13.65
C VAL A 634 8.20 -13.10 15.12
N TYR A 635 8.72 -13.97 15.99
CA TYR A 635 8.83 -13.59 17.40
C TYR A 635 9.93 -12.57 17.59
N GLN A 636 9.57 -11.42 18.17
CA GLN A 636 10.51 -10.41 18.63
C GLN A 636 10.44 -10.35 20.17
N PRO A 637 11.60 -10.35 20.87
CA PRO A 637 11.60 -10.16 22.31
C PRO A 637 11.04 -8.78 22.68
N SER A 638 10.45 -8.65 23.86
CA SER A 638 9.94 -7.36 24.34
C SER A 638 11.08 -6.35 24.48
N HIS A 639 10.84 -5.10 24.08
CA HIS A 639 11.75 -3.96 24.27
C HIS A 639 12.24 -3.80 25.71
N ALA A 640 11.49 -4.29 26.71
CA ALA A 640 11.90 -4.27 28.11
C ALA A 640 13.27 -4.93 28.36
N PHE A 641 13.74 -5.83 27.49
CA PHE A 641 15.08 -6.42 27.59
C PHE A 641 16.20 -5.50 27.10
N ASP A 642 15.90 -4.57 26.20
CA ASP A 642 16.84 -3.63 25.61
C ASP A 642 16.89 -2.29 26.39
N GLU A 643 15.91 -2.05 27.27
CA GLU A 643 15.87 -0.86 28.13
C GLU A 643 17.02 -0.87 29.15
N SER A 644 17.80 0.21 29.17
CA SER A 644 18.79 0.44 30.22
C SER A 644 18.12 0.83 31.54
N SER A 645 18.62 0.31 32.67
CA SER A 645 18.14 0.69 34.00
C SER A 645 18.23 2.21 34.23
N VAL A 646 17.21 2.76 34.89
CA VAL A 646 17.09 4.18 35.29
C VAL A 646 17.90 4.44 36.58
N LEU A 647 18.23 3.39 37.33
CA LEU A 647 18.93 3.47 38.61
C LEU A 647 20.33 4.13 38.55
N PRO A 648 21.19 3.88 37.54
CA PRO A 648 22.44 4.61 37.35
C PRO A 648 22.25 6.12 37.24
N ARG A 649 21.20 6.57 36.52
CA ARG A 649 20.89 8.00 36.34
C ARG A 649 20.34 8.62 37.62
N PHE A 650 19.48 7.90 38.36
CA PHE A 650 19.06 8.31 39.70
C PHE A 650 20.27 8.49 40.62
N ILE A 651 21.23 7.56 40.58
CA ILE A 651 22.49 7.67 41.31
C ILE A 651 23.31 8.90 40.88
N GLU A 652 23.40 9.21 39.58
CA GLU A 652 24.08 10.42 39.10
C GLU A 652 23.36 11.72 39.51
N GLN A 653 22.03 11.75 39.49
CA GLN A 653 21.24 12.87 40.00
C GLN A 653 21.46 13.07 41.51
N LEU A 654 21.57 11.99 42.27
CA LEU A 654 21.91 12.07 43.70
C LEU A 654 23.34 12.57 43.95
N ARG A 655 24.29 12.23 43.06
CA ARG A 655 25.68 12.74 43.12
C ARG A 655 25.80 14.22 42.77
N THR A 656 24.93 14.75 41.91
CA THR A 656 24.95 16.14 41.44
C THR A 656 24.04 17.07 42.26
N SER A 657 23.05 16.52 42.95
CA SER A 657 22.11 17.28 43.78
C SER A 657 22.65 17.61 45.18
N ARG A 658 21.82 18.29 45.99
CA ARG A 658 22.10 18.65 47.39
C ARG A 658 22.37 17.43 48.29
N HIS A 659 22.10 16.21 47.78
CA HIS A 659 22.28 14.94 48.49
C HIS A 659 23.67 14.32 48.34
N LYS A 660 24.61 14.96 47.61
CA LYS A 660 25.98 14.48 47.39
C LYS A 660 26.70 14.05 48.68
N THR A 661 26.56 14.82 49.75
CA THR A 661 27.22 14.56 51.05
C THR A 661 26.69 13.30 51.73
N ILE A 662 25.42 12.95 51.50
CA ILE A 662 24.76 11.77 52.09
C ILE A 662 25.28 10.49 51.44
N MET A 663 25.57 10.52 50.14
CA MET A 663 26.06 9.35 49.40
C MET A 663 27.50 8.96 49.76
N SER A 664 28.30 9.93 50.25
CA SER A 664 29.67 9.70 50.74
C SER A 664 29.76 9.36 52.23
N GLN A 665 28.65 9.49 52.98
CA GLN A 665 28.61 9.21 54.41
C GLN A 665 28.17 7.77 54.67
N GLU A 666 28.61 7.20 55.80
CA GLU A 666 28.09 5.93 56.29
C GLU A 666 26.57 6.01 56.48
N ILE A 667 25.87 4.94 56.08
CA ILE A 667 24.40 4.89 56.07
C ILE A 667 23.88 5.05 57.51
N ARG A 668 23.34 6.23 57.81
CA ARG A 668 22.58 6.49 59.04
C ARG A 668 21.09 6.39 58.74
N LEU A 669 20.33 5.76 59.65
CA LEU A 669 18.87 5.70 59.61
C LEU A 669 18.28 7.10 59.83
N SER A 670 18.19 7.87 58.76
CA SER A 670 17.52 9.17 58.71
C SER A 670 16.27 9.07 57.82
N PRO A 671 15.22 9.89 58.07
CA PRO A 671 14.03 9.90 57.23
C PRO A 671 14.32 10.12 55.74
N LEU A 672 15.31 10.95 55.43
CA LEU A 672 15.75 11.25 54.06
C LEU A 672 16.47 10.05 53.42
N THR A 673 17.32 9.35 54.17
CA THR A 673 17.98 8.11 53.67
C THR A 673 16.95 7.02 53.35
N LEU A 674 15.92 6.88 54.19
CA LEU A 674 14.83 5.93 53.96
C LEU A 674 13.98 6.31 52.73
N GLN A 675 13.70 7.60 52.53
CA GLN A 675 13.00 8.07 51.34
C GLN A 675 13.78 7.75 50.06
N LEU A 676 15.09 8.04 50.02
CA LEU A 676 15.95 7.73 48.86
C LEU A 676 16.01 6.21 48.58
N LEU A 677 16.08 5.39 49.63
CA LEU A 677 16.05 3.93 49.48
C LEU A 677 14.68 3.43 49.01
N THR A 678 13.59 4.10 49.41
CA THR A 678 12.23 3.77 48.97
C THR A 678 12.04 4.12 47.50
N GLU A 679 12.50 5.29 47.06
CA GLU A 679 12.49 5.70 45.65
C GLU A 679 13.34 4.75 44.79
N ALA A 680 14.55 4.40 45.24
CA ALA A 680 15.38 3.41 44.54
C ALA A 680 14.73 2.02 44.49
N HIS A 681 14.05 1.61 45.57
CA HIS A 681 13.32 0.35 45.62
C HIS A 681 12.09 0.36 44.71
N GLN A 682 11.36 1.47 44.60
CA GLN A 682 10.24 1.62 43.68
C GLN A 682 10.72 1.47 42.23
N ILE A 683 11.79 2.18 41.84
CA ILE A 683 12.39 2.06 40.51
C ILE A 683 12.79 0.60 40.22
N LEU A 684 13.51 -0.05 41.14
CA LEU A 684 13.97 -1.42 40.94
C LEU A 684 12.82 -2.44 40.97
N SER A 685 11.80 -2.21 41.79
CA SER A 685 10.57 -3.03 41.84
C SER A 685 9.82 -2.93 40.52
N ASP A 686 9.69 -1.73 39.96
CA ASP A 686 9.01 -1.51 38.69
C ASP A 686 9.80 -2.11 37.52
N GLU A 687 11.12 -1.92 37.46
CA GLU A 687 12.01 -2.52 36.46
C GLU A 687 11.96 -4.06 36.52
N THR A 688 12.09 -4.64 37.72
CA THR A 688 12.04 -6.10 37.89
C THR A 688 10.66 -6.67 37.60
N HIS A 689 9.58 -5.94 37.91
CA HIS A 689 8.23 -6.34 37.55
C HIS A 689 8.04 -6.37 36.03
N ARG A 690 8.47 -5.32 35.32
CA ARG A 690 8.41 -5.24 33.84
C ARG A 690 9.22 -6.38 33.19
N LEU A 691 10.45 -6.61 33.64
CA LEU A 691 11.27 -7.72 33.17
C LEU A 691 10.64 -9.08 33.47
N GLY A 692 10.00 -9.22 34.64
CA GLY A 692 9.26 -10.42 35.03
C GLY A 692 8.08 -10.72 34.09
N VAL A 693 7.31 -9.68 33.72
CA VAL A 693 6.22 -9.80 32.74
C VAL A 693 6.78 -10.20 31.37
N ALA A 694 7.81 -9.50 30.88
CA ALA A 694 8.46 -9.81 29.60
C ALA A 694 9.02 -11.23 29.55
N ALA A 695 9.68 -11.69 30.62
CA ALA A 695 10.16 -13.07 30.73
C ALA A 695 9.00 -14.08 30.72
N SER A 696 7.88 -13.78 31.38
CA SER A 696 6.70 -14.64 31.35
C SER A 696 6.09 -14.78 29.95
N GLU A 697 6.13 -13.71 29.14
CA GLU A 697 5.70 -13.72 27.74
C GLU A 697 6.61 -14.59 26.88
N VAL A 698 7.94 -14.52 27.08
CA VAL A 698 8.91 -15.41 26.42
C VAL A 698 8.58 -16.87 26.73
N PHE A 699 8.33 -17.22 27.99
CA PHE A 699 7.97 -18.59 28.38
C PHE A 699 6.67 -19.05 27.72
N ARG A 700 5.63 -18.21 27.72
CA ARG A 700 4.36 -18.50 27.04
C ARG A 700 4.58 -18.70 25.53
N ARG A 701 5.42 -17.88 24.92
CA ARG A 701 5.76 -17.99 23.50
C ARG A 701 6.53 -19.26 23.20
N CYS A 702 7.49 -19.66 24.03
CA CYS A 702 8.21 -20.93 23.88
C CYS A 702 7.25 -22.13 23.87
N VAL A 703 6.25 -22.14 24.75
CA VAL A 703 5.20 -23.19 24.74
C VAL A 703 4.41 -23.14 23.42
N LYS A 704 3.97 -21.94 23.00
CA LYS A 704 3.25 -21.77 21.74
C LYS A 704 4.08 -22.22 20.54
N LEU A 705 5.37 -21.88 20.48
CA LEU A 705 6.28 -22.30 19.39
C LEU A 705 6.39 -23.83 19.28
N GLN A 706 6.33 -24.56 20.39
CA GLN A 706 6.31 -26.03 20.35
C GLN A 706 5.02 -26.57 19.72
N GLU A 707 3.87 -25.96 20.02
CA GLU A 707 2.58 -26.31 19.40
C GLU A 707 2.59 -25.96 17.91
N GLU A 708 3.12 -24.80 17.56
CA GLU A 708 3.26 -24.34 16.18
C GLU A 708 4.18 -25.27 15.36
N LEU A 709 5.31 -25.70 15.93
CA LEU A 709 6.21 -26.66 15.28
C LEU A 709 5.52 -28.01 15.03
N LYS A 710 4.71 -28.49 15.97
CA LYS A 710 3.91 -29.70 15.78
C LYS A 710 2.94 -29.54 14.61
N GLN A 711 2.24 -28.41 14.52
CA GLN A 711 1.35 -28.11 13.39
C GLN A 711 2.11 -28.09 12.06
N GLN A 712 3.29 -27.47 12.02
CA GLN A 712 4.13 -27.44 10.81
C GLN A 712 4.55 -28.84 10.37
N ILE A 713 4.95 -29.70 11.30
CA ILE A 713 5.29 -31.10 11.00
C ILE A 713 4.07 -31.84 10.44
N THR A 714 2.88 -31.63 11.03
CA THR A 714 1.65 -32.24 10.53
C THR A 714 1.30 -31.78 9.12
N LYS A 715 1.36 -30.46 8.84
CA LYS A 715 1.12 -29.91 7.49
C LYS A 715 2.18 -30.39 6.49
N ALA A 716 3.45 -30.44 6.88
CA ALA A 716 4.53 -30.97 6.04
C ALA A 716 4.31 -32.45 5.70
N ASN A 717 3.83 -33.26 6.66
CA ASN A 717 3.46 -34.65 6.41
C ASN A 717 2.24 -34.77 5.49
N GLU A 718 1.27 -33.86 5.59
CA GLU A 718 0.13 -33.81 4.66
C GLU A 718 0.59 -33.47 3.24
N VAL A 719 1.46 -32.46 3.07
CA VAL A 719 2.04 -32.12 1.77
C VAL A 719 2.84 -33.30 1.22
N LYS A 720 3.67 -33.92 2.06
CA LYS A 720 4.40 -35.13 1.68
C LYS A 720 3.43 -36.22 1.21
N ALA A 721 2.33 -36.47 1.92
CA ALA A 721 1.33 -37.46 1.53
C ALA A 721 0.61 -37.09 0.22
N ARG A 722 0.34 -35.80 -0.03
CA ARG A 722 -0.24 -35.33 -1.30
C ARG A 722 0.75 -35.44 -2.46
N VAL A 723 2.01 -35.09 -2.22
CA VAL A 723 3.10 -35.26 -3.21
C VAL A 723 3.30 -36.74 -3.48
N GLU A 724 3.34 -37.58 -2.44
CA GLU A 724 3.36 -39.04 -2.58
C GLU A 724 2.14 -39.51 -3.36
N ALA A 725 0.90 -39.09 -3.09
CA ALA A 725 -0.26 -39.49 -3.89
C ALA A 725 -0.18 -39.07 -5.38
N VAL A 726 0.53 -37.98 -5.71
CA VAL A 726 0.74 -37.53 -7.09
C VAL A 726 1.94 -38.25 -7.74
N THR A 727 2.97 -38.57 -6.95
CA THR A 727 4.23 -39.16 -7.40
C THR A 727 4.29 -40.67 -7.21
N SER A 728 3.34 -41.26 -6.49
CA SER A 728 3.39 -42.66 -6.09
C SER A 728 3.19 -43.53 -7.31
N GLU A 729 4.27 -44.22 -7.65
CA GLU A 729 4.23 -45.57 -8.19
C GLU A 729 3.67 -46.46 -7.07
N ASP A 730 2.35 -46.47 -6.89
CA ASP A 730 1.75 -47.28 -5.83
C ASP A 730 2.16 -48.75 -6.02
N GLN A 731 2.82 -49.26 -4.98
CA GLN A 731 3.35 -50.61 -4.91
C GLN A 731 2.23 -51.63 -5.14
N LEU A 732 2.55 -52.59 -5.99
CA LEU A 732 1.74 -53.73 -6.39
C LEU A 732 1.08 -54.44 -5.19
N GLU A 733 -0.22 -54.23 -4.99
CA GLU A 733 -1.10 -55.29 -4.50
C GLU A 733 -1.86 -55.89 -5.68
N ALA A 734 -1.72 -57.20 -5.84
CA ALA A 734 -2.20 -57.96 -6.97
C ALA A 734 -3.74 -57.91 -7.07
N GLY A 735 -4.29 -57.31 -8.13
CA GLY A 735 -5.67 -57.60 -8.51
C GLY A 735 -6.35 -56.68 -9.51
N GLU A 736 -6.20 -55.36 -9.43
CA GLU A 736 -6.98 -54.43 -10.27
C GLU A 736 -6.15 -53.21 -10.66
N GLU A 737 -6.11 -52.87 -11.95
CA GLU A 737 -5.37 -51.71 -12.47
C GLU A 737 -6.21 -50.40 -12.43
N PRO A 738 -5.87 -49.45 -11.56
CA PRO A 738 -5.93 -48.03 -11.89
C PRO A 738 -4.51 -47.55 -12.18
N GLY A 739 -4.23 -47.25 -13.46
CA GLY A 739 -2.89 -46.84 -13.91
C GLY A 739 -2.41 -45.52 -13.27
N SER A 740 -1.11 -45.45 -12.96
CA SER A 740 -0.39 -44.27 -12.45
C SER A 740 -0.82 -42.97 -13.15
N SER A 741 -1.07 -41.91 -12.38
CA SER A 741 -1.47 -40.59 -12.90
C SER A 741 -0.45 -40.04 -13.92
N ASN A 742 0.85 -40.25 -13.69
CA ASN A 742 1.89 -39.88 -14.67
C ASN A 742 1.80 -40.70 -15.95
N ALA A 743 1.62 -42.02 -15.85
CA ALA A 743 1.40 -42.86 -17.02
C ALA A 743 0.10 -42.49 -17.76
N ALA A 744 -0.95 -42.06 -17.04
CA ALA A 744 -2.18 -41.57 -17.64
C ALA A 744 -1.99 -40.22 -18.34
N ILE A 745 -1.20 -39.30 -17.79
CA ILE A 745 -0.83 -38.03 -18.41
C ILE A 745 0.03 -38.27 -19.64
N GLU A 746 1.04 -39.14 -19.57
CA GLU A 746 1.86 -39.53 -20.72
C GLU A 746 1.02 -40.19 -21.82
N ARG A 747 0.11 -41.12 -21.46
CA ARG A 747 -0.85 -41.70 -22.41
C ARG A 747 -1.76 -40.65 -23.02
N ARG A 748 -2.24 -39.67 -22.25
CA ARG A 748 -3.05 -38.55 -22.76
C ARG A 748 -2.25 -37.69 -23.73
N LEU A 749 -1.00 -37.37 -23.39
CA LEU A 749 -0.11 -36.58 -24.25
C LEU A 749 0.22 -37.31 -25.54
N GLN A 750 0.51 -38.61 -25.45
CA GLN A 750 0.77 -39.46 -26.61
C GLN A 750 -0.46 -39.56 -27.51
N ASN A 751 -1.65 -39.81 -26.93
CA ASN A 751 -2.91 -39.79 -27.66
C ASN A 751 -3.19 -38.44 -28.31
N ALA A 752 -2.85 -37.32 -27.66
CA ALA A 752 -3.00 -35.99 -28.23
C ALA A 752 -2.05 -35.76 -29.41
N ARG A 753 -0.79 -36.20 -29.31
CA ARG A 753 0.18 -36.17 -30.42
C ARG A 753 -0.31 -37.00 -31.60
N GLU A 754 -0.74 -38.23 -31.35
CA GLU A 754 -1.27 -39.12 -32.38
C GLU A 754 -2.53 -38.56 -33.06
N LYS A 755 -3.43 -37.94 -32.28
CA LYS A 755 -4.59 -37.23 -32.84
C LYS A 755 -4.17 -36.01 -33.65
N GLY A 756 -3.19 -35.24 -33.17
CA GLY A 756 -2.63 -34.09 -33.89
C GLY A 756 -2.05 -34.49 -35.25
N GLU A 757 -1.27 -35.57 -35.29
CA GLU A 757 -0.76 -36.13 -36.54
C GLU A 757 -1.87 -36.70 -37.44
N ALA A 758 -2.87 -37.35 -36.88
CA ALA A 758 -4.00 -37.87 -37.66
C ALA A 758 -4.82 -36.72 -38.29
N LEU A 759 -5.03 -35.63 -37.54
CA LEU A 759 -5.71 -34.43 -38.02
C LEU A 759 -4.88 -33.69 -39.08
N SER A 760 -3.57 -33.55 -38.89
CA SER A 760 -2.70 -32.94 -39.90
C SER A 760 -2.71 -33.73 -41.21
N ARG A 761 -2.62 -35.07 -41.14
CA ARG A 761 -2.76 -35.97 -42.30
C ARG A 761 -4.14 -35.84 -42.96
N ARG A 762 -5.21 -35.65 -42.17
CA ARG A 762 -6.56 -35.44 -42.69
C ARG A 762 -6.71 -34.09 -43.39
N LEU A 763 -6.17 -33.02 -42.80
CA LEU A 763 -6.12 -31.69 -43.41
C LEU A 763 -5.35 -31.71 -44.73
N GLU A 764 -4.20 -32.39 -44.77
CA GLU A 764 -3.46 -32.57 -46.02
C GLU A 764 -4.24 -33.35 -47.07
N LYS A 765 -4.95 -34.43 -46.69
CA LYS A 765 -5.82 -35.18 -47.60
C LYS A 765 -6.96 -34.30 -48.12
N MET A 766 -7.60 -33.52 -47.26
CA MET A 766 -8.66 -32.58 -47.65
C MET A 766 -8.13 -31.50 -48.59
N ARG A 767 -6.97 -30.92 -48.28
CA ARG A 767 -6.29 -29.95 -49.15
C ARG A 767 -6.00 -30.56 -50.53
N LYS A 768 -5.50 -31.80 -50.57
CA LYS A 768 -5.26 -32.54 -51.82
C LYS A 768 -6.55 -32.83 -52.60
N THR A 769 -7.66 -33.14 -51.92
CA THR A 769 -8.95 -33.37 -52.61
C THR A 769 -9.60 -32.08 -53.11
N VAL A 770 -9.53 -30.99 -52.35
CA VAL A 770 -10.01 -29.66 -52.77
C VAL A 770 -9.20 -29.15 -53.97
N ASN A 771 -7.87 -29.34 -53.95
CA ASN A 771 -7.01 -29.02 -55.08
C ASN A 771 -7.26 -29.90 -56.31
N LYS A 772 -7.72 -31.15 -56.15
CA LYS A 772 -8.12 -32.03 -57.27
C LYS A 772 -9.48 -31.68 -57.86
N ALA A 773 -10.41 -31.17 -57.05
CA ALA A 773 -11.74 -30.76 -57.50
C ALA A 773 -11.73 -29.42 -58.27
N THR A 774 -10.66 -28.63 -58.15
CA THR A 774 -10.49 -27.34 -58.81
C THR A 774 -9.71 -27.50 -60.12
N ASN A 775 -10.38 -27.54 -61.27
CA ASN A 775 -9.78 -27.57 -62.62
C ASN A 775 -9.21 -26.21 -63.07
N ARG A 776 -8.65 -25.41 -62.15
CA ARG A 776 -8.07 -24.10 -62.46
C ARG A 776 -6.63 -24.28 -62.94
N LYS A 777 -6.23 -23.58 -64.02
CA LYS A 777 -4.84 -23.63 -64.53
C LYS A 777 -3.87 -23.14 -63.44
N LEU A 778 -2.80 -23.92 -63.20
CA LEU A 778 -1.79 -23.67 -62.15
C LEU A 778 -1.24 -22.24 -62.20
N SER A 779 -1.22 -21.57 -61.06
CA SER A 779 -0.66 -20.21 -60.90
C SER A 779 0.86 -20.20 -61.09
N LYS A 780 1.46 -19.06 -61.47
CA LYS A 780 2.93 -18.94 -61.62
C LYS A 780 3.67 -19.35 -60.35
N LYS A 781 3.18 -18.94 -59.17
CA LYS A 781 3.75 -19.34 -57.87
C LYS A 781 3.65 -20.84 -57.61
N GLU A 782 2.57 -21.49 -58.06
CA GLU A 782 2.41 -22.95 -57.94
C GLU A 782 3.31 -23.68 -58.93
N GLN A 783 3.51 -23.15 -60.13
CA GLN A 783 4.48 -23.70 -61.09
C GLN A 783 5.90 -23.60 -60.55
N ASP A 784 6.23 -22.51 -59.87
CA ASP A 784 7.54 -22.33 -59.24
C ASP A 784 7.71 -23.23 -58.01
N TRP A 785 6.68 -23.39 -57.17
CA TRP A 785 6.68 -24.37 -56.08
C TRP A 785 6.79 -25.81 -56.60
N VAL A 786 6.10 -26.16 -57.69
CA VAL A 786 6.25 -27.48 -58.32
C VAL A 786 7.67 -27.68 -58.89
N LYS A 787 8.30 -26.63 -59.42
CA LYS A 787 9.72 -26.70 -59.83
C LYS A 787 10.64 -26.90 -58.62
N GLU A 788 10.37 -26.22 -57.52
CA GLU A 788 11.13 -26.34 -56.28
C GLU A 788 10.96 -27.73 -55.66
N VAL A 789 9.73 -28.24 -55.54
CA VAL A 789 9.45 -29.60 -55.06
C VAL A 789 10.08 -30.64 -55.99
N LYS A 790 10.05 -30.45 -57.32
CA LYS A 790 10.76 -31.33 -58.26
C LYS A 790 12.28 -31.24 -58.13
N ALA A 791 12.83 -30.05 -57.86
CA ALA A 791 14.26 -29.88 -57.60
C ALA A 791 14.66 -30.58 -56.29
N LEU A 792 13.81 -30.50 -55.26
CA LEU A 792 13.97 -31.21 -53.99
C LEU A 792 13.84 -32.73 -54.16
N ASP A 793 12.87 -33.19 -54.95
CA ASP A 793 12.65 -34.61 -55.25
C ASP A 793 13.82 -35.19 -56.09
N VAL A 794 14.35 -34.43 -57.05
CA VAL A 794 15.58 -34.78 -57.77
C VAL A 794 16.79 -34.77 -56.83
N GLY A 795 16.86 -33.84 -55.89
CA GLY A 795 17.92 -33.76 -54.87
C GLY A 795 17.90 -34.92 -53.86
N ILE A 796 16.72 -35.51 -53.59
CA ILE A 796 16.54 -36.60 -52.64
C ILE A 796 16.59 -37.97 -53.36
N TYR A 797 15.91 -38.14 -54.51
CA TYR A 797 15.70 -39.43 -55.17
C TYR A 797 16.29 -39.55 -56.60
N GLY A 798 16.63 -38.45 -57.27
CA GLY A 798 17.06 -38.44 -58.67
C GLY A 798 18.34 -39.24 -58.95
N SER A 799 18.25 -40.26 -59.81
CA SER A 799 19.38 -40.97 -60.42
C SER A 799 19.56 -40.49 -61.86
N VAL A 800 20.10 -39.28 -62.06
CA VAL A 800 20.58 -38.86 -63.39
C VAL A 800 21.86 -38.06 -63.23
N GLN A 801 22.89 -38.51 -63.95
CA GLN A 801 24.19 -37.89 -64.09
C GLN A 801 24.07 -36.54 -64.80
N THR A 802 24.22 -35.44 -64.06
CA THR A 802 24.71 -34.16 -64.58
C THR A 802 25.66 -33.57 -63.54
N ALA A 803 26.79 -33.07 -64.03
CA ALA A 803 28.00 -32.81 -63.25
C ALA A 803 27.91 -31.56 -62.35
N ASP A 804 28.67 -31.63 -61.25
CA ASP A 804 29.03 -30.60 -60.27
C ASP A 804 27.94 -30.06 -59.31
N GLY A 805 27.55 -30.95 -58.40
CA GLY A 805 27.12 -30.64 -57.04
C GLY A 805 27.17 -31.92 -56.18
N PRO A 806 27.76 -31.92 -54.97
CA PRO A 806 27.93 -33.16 -54.22
C PRO A 806 26.56 -33.69 -53.79
N ASN A 807 26.29 -34.96 -54.10
CA ASN A 807 25.20 -35.80 -53.59
C ASN A 807 25.31 -36.00 -52.06
N ARG A 808 25.37 -34.90 -51.29
CA ARG A 808 25.48 -34.91 -49.82
C ARG A 808 24.30 -35.63 -49.18
N ALA A 809 23.09 -35.46 -49.73
CA ALA A 809 21.90 -36.12 -49.20
C ALA A 809 21.96 -37.66 -49.34
N LYS A 810 22.35 -38.18 -50.52
CA LYS A 810 22.54 -39.63 -50.72
C LYS A 810 23.70 -40.17 -49.90
N GLN A 811 24.84 -39.47 -49.86
CA GLN A 811 25.97 -39.88 -49.01
C GLN A 811 25.64 -39.84 -47.51
N CYS A 812 24.85 -38.86 -47.05
CA CYS A 812 24.37 -38.80 -45.67
C CYS A 812 23.36 -39.90 -45.38
N MET A 813 22.47 -40.25 -46.32
CA MET A 813 21.53 -41.37 -46.16
C MET A 813 22.22 -42.73 -46.18
N ASP A 814 23.22 -42.92 -47.04
CA ASP A 814 24.04 -44.15 -47.08
C ASP A 814 24.92 -44.25 -45.83
N ARG A 815 25.45 -43.12 -45.32
CA ARG A 815 26.15 -43.07 -44.03
C ARG A 815 25.19 -43.32 -42.88
N TYR A 816 23.99 -42.76 -42.90
CA TYR A 816 22.99 -42.97 -41.87
C TYR A 816 22.59 -44.44 -41.80
N ARG A 817 22.35 -45.08 -42.96
CA ARG A 817 22.09 -46.53 -43.03
C ARG A 817 23.27 -47.35 -42.51
N LYS A 818 24.50 -47.02 -42.90
CA LYS A 818 25.69 -47.67 -42.34
C LYS A 818 25.84 -47.45 -40.84
N ILE A 819 25.49 -46.28 -40.33
CA ILE A 819 25.55 -45.98 -38.90
C ILE A 819 24.45 -46.71 -38.15
N THR A 820 23.25 -46.88 -38.72
CA THR A 820 22.20 -47.69 -38.09
C THR A 820 22.58 -49.16 -38.09
N GLU A 821 23.12 -49.69 -39.19
CA GLU A 821 23.64 -51.06 -39.25
C GLU A 821 24.79 -51.26 -38.25
N LEU A 822 25.73 -50.30 -38.15
CA LEU A 822 26.81 -50.35 -37.16
C LEU A 822 26.31 -50.18 -35.73
N LYS A 823 25.25 -49.40 -35.49
CA LYS A 823 24.63 -49.27 -34.17
C LYS A 823 24.02 -50.60 -33.75
N ASP A 824 23.33 -51.27 -34.67
CA ASP A 824 22.71 -52.55 -34.40
C ASP A 824 23.78 -53.64 -34.20
N GLU A 825 24.85 -53.66 -35.02
CA GLU A 825 26.02 -54.53 -34.81
C GLU A 825 26.75 -54.25 -33.49
N LEU A 826 26.94 -52.97 -33.12
CA LEU A 826 27.59 -52.60 -31.86
C LEU A 826 26.71 -52.88 -30.64
N ALA A 827 25.38 -52.76 -30.77
CA ALA A 827 24.44 -53.12 -29.73
C ALA A 827 24.41 -54.65 -29.51
N GLU A 828 24.47 -55.43 -30.59
CA GLU A 828 24.65 -56.89 -30.51
C GLU A 828 26.02 -57.24 -29.91
N GLN A 829 27.10 -56.58 -30.33
CA GLN A 829 28.44 -56.80 -29.76
C GLN A 829 28.51 -56.42 -28.28
N ALA A 830 27.88 -55.32 -27.87
CA ALA A 830 27.78 -54.93 -26.47
C ALA A 830 26.96 -55.94 -25.64
N GLN A 831 25.86 -56.46 -26.18
CA GLN A 831 25.10 -57.54 -25.53
C GLN A 831 25.91 -58.84 -25.43
N THR A 832 26.76 -59.16 -26.42
CA THR A 832 27.66 -60.33 -26.33
C THR A 832 28.84 -60.14 -25.36
N LEU A 833 29.28 -58.90 -25.13
CA LEU A 833 30.30 -58.57 -24.13
C LEU A 833 29.74 -58.51 -22.70
N GLU A 834 28.44 -58.28 -22.55
CA GLU A 834 27.73 -58.35 -21.27
C GLU A 834 27.22 -59.76 -20.91
N ALA A 835 27.17 -60.69 -21.88
CA ALA A 835 26.87 -62.10 -21.61
C ALA A 835 28.09 -62.77 -20.94
N PRO A 836 27.98 -63.30 -19.70
CA PRO A 836 29.12 -63.82 -18.98
C PRO A 836 29.59 -65.14 -19.63
N ALA A 837 30.82 -65.15 -20.15
CA ALA A 837 31.50 -66.40 -20.48
C ALA A 837 31.64 -67.22 -19.18
N GLY A 838 31.12 -68.44 -19.22
CA GLY A 838 30.88 -69.29 -18.06
C GLY A 838 32.11 -69.79 -17.32
N GLU A 839 31.83 -70.11 -16.05
CA GLU A 839 32.43 -71.12 -15.16
C GLU A 839 33.74 -71.79 -15.62
N GLU A 840 34.87 -71.48 -14.95
CA GLU A 840 35.81 -72.46 -14.34
C GLU A 840 36.96 -71.75 -13.57
N GLU A 841 37.62 -72.50 -12.70
CA GLU A 841 38.33 -72.15 -11.46
C GLU A 841 39.69 -71.42 -11.57
N ASP A 842 40.03 -70.71 -10.47
CA ASP A 842 41.35 -70.46 -9.85
C ASP A 842 42.62 -70.35 -10.72
N SER A 843 43.15 -69.12 -10.86
CA SER A 843 44.51 -68.72 -10.42
C SER A 843 44.85 -67.28 -10.86
N PRO A 844 45.69 -66.54 -10.11
CA PRO A 844 45.84 -65.10 -10.28
C PRO A 844 46.92 -64.78 -11.30
N SER A 845 46.62 -63.90 -12.27
CA SER A 845 47.64 -63.08 -12.90
C SER A 845 47.14 -61.64 -13.10
N PRO A 846 48.04 -60.64 -13.04
CA PRO A 846 47.65 -59.26 -12.81
C PRO A 846 47.71 -58.48 -14.11
N SER A 847 46.56 -58.00 -14.60
CA SER A 847 46.55 -56.86 -15.51
C SER A 847 45.18 -56.20 -15.56
N MET A 848 45.17 -54.99 -15.02
CA MET A 848 44.24 -53.86 -15.17
C MET A 848 43.60 -53.49 -13.85
N SER A 849 44.17 -52.43 -13.28
CA SER A 849 43.73 -51.73 -12.10
C SER A 849 42.28 -51.30 -12.23
N ASP A 850 41.39 -52.11 -11.67
CA ASP A 850 40.16 -51.63 -11.05
C ASP A 850 40.57 -50.56 -10.02
N LEU A 851 40.55 -49.30 -10.43
CA LEU A 851 40.48 -48.17 -9.51
C LEU A 851 39.12 -48.25 -8.81
N ARG A 852 39.07 -49.09 -7.78
CA ARG A 852 37.95 -49.28 -6.87
C ARG A 852 37.81 -48.01 -6.03
N ILE A 853 37.29 -46.95 -6.65
CA ILE A 853 36.84 -45.76 -5.93
C ILE A 853 35.80 -46.26 -4.92
N PRO A 854 35.97 -46.02 -3.61
CA PRO A 854 35.02 -46.44 -2.60
C PRO A 854 33.60 -45.99 -2.99
N SER A 855 32.63 -46.89 -2.89
CA SER A 855 31.23 -46.62 -3.27
C SER A 855 30.67 -45.38 -2.57
N GLU A 856 31.11 -45.12 -1.34
CA GLU A 856 30.78 -43.92 -0.57
C GLU A 856 31.35 -42.63 -1.19
N LEU A 857 32.60 -42.65 -1.65
CA LEU A 857 33.26 -41.50 -2.28
C LEU A 857 32.67 -41.22 -3.67
N ARG A 858 32.30 -42.28 -4.39
CA ARG A 858 31.54 -42.19 -5.64
C ARG A 858 30.14 -41.62 -5.40
N ARG A 859 29.43 -42.08 -4.37
CA ARG A 859 28.10 -41.58 -4.00
C ARG A 859 28.14 -40.12 -3.55
N ALA A 860 29.14 -39.74 -2.76
CA ALA A 860 29.36 -38.36 -2.33
C ALA A 860 29.71 -37.44 -3.51
N LYS A 861 30.57 -37.89 -4.43
CA LYS A 861 30.90 -37.14 -5.66
C LYS A 861 29.72 -37.05 -6.62
N ILE A 862 28.94 -38.11 -6.78
CA ILE A 862 27.69 -38.08 -7.56
C ILE A 862 26.68 -37.15 -6.90
N GLY A 863 26.56 -37.14 -5.57
CA GLY A 863 25.71 -36.18 -4.85
C GLY A 863 26.17 -34.73 -5.07
N GLN A 864 27.48 -34.47 -5.03
CA GLN A 864 28.05 -33.17 -5.36
C GLN A 864 27.77 -32.76 -6.81
N VAL A 865 27.92 -33.68 -7.76
CA VAL A 865 27.63 -33.44 -9.18
C VAL A 865 26.14 -33.22 -9.41
N LYS A 866 25.25 -33.99 -8.76
CA LYS A 866 23.80 -33.78 -8.83
C LYS A 866 23.40 -32.41 -8.28
N GLY A 867 23.95 -31.99 -7.13
CA GLY A 867 23.69 -30.67 -6.59
C GLY A 867 24.21 -29.53 -7.48
N LEU A 868 25.36 -29.72 -8.15
CA LEU A 868 25.84 -28.77 -9.17
C LEU A 868 24.94 -28.75 -10.40
N LEU A 869 24.48 -29.92 -10.86
CA LEU A 869 23.58 -30.03 -12.00
C LEU A 869 22.24 -29.35 -11.72
N GLU A 870 21.65 -29.59 -10.54
CA GLU A 870 20.42 -28.95 -10.07
C GLU A 870 20.56 -27.43 -10.02
N ARG A 871 21.71 -26.93 -9.56
CA ARG A 871 22.03 -25.50 -9.54
C ARG A 871 22.14 -24.92 -10.94
N GLU A 872 22.86 -25.57 -11.83
CA GLU A 872 23.00 -25.13 -13.23
C GLU A 872 21.64 -25.16 -13.95
N THR A 873 20.82 -26.21 -13.76
CA THR A 873 19.47 -26.25 -14.34
C THR A 873 18.58 -25.12 -13.81
N ALA A 874 18.64 -24.83 -12.51
CA ALA A 874 17.87 -23.72 -11.93
C ALA A 874 18.34 -22.35 -12.49
N LEU A 875 19.64 -22.16 -12.69
CA LEU A 875 20.18 -20.95 -13.32
C LEU A 875 19.74 -20.84 -14.79
N VAL A 876 19.77 -21.93 -15.54
CA VAL A 876 19.34 -21.96 -16.94
C VAL A 876 17.84 -21.68 -17.05
N GLU A 877 17.00 -22.25 -16.19
CA GLU A 877 15.56 -21.98 -16.15
C GLU A 877 15.26 -20.53 -15.73
N ALA A 878 15.96 -20.00 -14.73
CA ALA A 878 15.82 -18.60 -14.33
C ALA A 878 16.19 -17.65 -15.49
N VAL A 879 17.30 -17.90 -16.18
CA VAL A 879 17.72 -17.12 -17.36
C VAL A 879 16.73 -17.27 -18.50
N LYS A 880 16.24 -18.49 -18.76
CA LYS A 880 15.24 -18.77 -19.79
C LYS A 880 13.94 -18.02 -19.50
N SER A 881 13.42 -18.08 -18.27
CA SER A 881 12.21 -17.33 -17.89
C SER A 881 12.40 -15.82 -17.95
N ARG A 882 13.62 -15.31 -17.72
CA ARG A 882 13.96 -13.90 -17.87
C ARG A 882 14.00 -13.49 -19.34
N LEU A 883 14.55 -14.34 -20.21
CA LEU A 883 14.54 -14.15 -21.66
C LEU A 883 13.12 -14.21 -22.24
N GLU A 884 12.28 -15.14 -21.79
CA GLU A 884 10.87 -15.26 -22.21
C GLU A 884 10.08 -14.01 -21.80
N ARG A 885 10.25 -13.52 -20.58
CA ARG A 885 9.63 -12.26 -20.13
C ARG A 885 10.09 -11.04 -20.91
N LEU A 886 11.35 -10.99 -21.34
CA LEU A 886 11.87 -9.91 -22.19
C LEU A 886 11.38 -10.01 -23.64
N ALA A 887 11.14 -11.21 -24.15
CA ALA A 887 10.68 -11.43 -25.53
C ALA A 887 9.19 -11.07 -25.76
N VAL A 888 8.37 -11.02 -24.69
CA VAL A 888 6.96 -10.63 -24.75
C VAL A 888 6.79 -9.09 -24.84
N VAL A 889 7.83 -8.32 -24.53
CA VAL A 889 7.82 -6.84 -24.54
C VAL A 889 8.39 -6.27 -25.86
N GLY A 890 8.67 -7.12 -26.86
CA GLY A 890 9.29 -6.74 -28.14
C GLY A 890 8.32 -6.68 -29.32
#